data_AF-A0AAW2Y5R7-F1
#
_entry.id   AF-A0AAW2Y5R7-F1
#
_cell.length_a   1.000
_cell.length_b   1.000
_cell.length_c   1.000
_cell.angle_alpha   90.00
_cell.angle_beta   90.00
_cell.angle_gamma   90.00
#
_symmetry.space_group_name_H-M   'P 1'
#
loop_
_entity.id
_entity.type
_entity.pdbx_description
1 polymer ?
#
loop_
_entity_poly.entity_id
_entity_poly.type
_entity_poly.pdbx_seq_one_letter_code
_entity_poly.pdbx_strand_id
1 'polypeptide(L)'
;MFVLLSESCFSHDSESSNIQALLETLSATEPHIRCVKPNNLLKPAIFENHNVLQQLRCGGVMEAIRISCAGYPTKRPFYEFVDRFGILAPEVLDGSADEVTVCKNLLEKVGLEGYQIGKTKVFLRAGQMAELDARRTEVLGRSASIIQRKFRSHMARRSFMLLRRSAILVQSVCRGELTRHVYESMRREASCLRIQKDLRMYLARKAYKELCSSAVSLQTGMRGMAARSELRFRRQTRAAIVIQSHCRKFLARSEYVKLKKAAITTQCAWRARVARKELRKLKMAARETGALQAAKNKLEKQVEELTWRLQLEKRMRADLEEAKTQENSKLQTALQDLQLQFKETKEMLLKEREAAKVAAERIPVIQEIPVIDHEMMDKLSAENEKLKALVSSLEIKIVETEKKYEETNKLSEDRLKQAMEAESMIVKLKTTVHRLEEKISDMESENKILRQQTLLATSKGASGQSPDSVTKVLENGHHASEALRSNDLLHTPVKGGYETPDNKPRRPPIDRQHEDVDALMESVMKDVGFSQGKPVAGFTIYKCLLHWKSFEAERTSVFDRLIQMIGSAIEDQDSNEHMAYWLSNTSTLLFLLQKSLKPADATPVRKPQTATSLFGRMAMGFRSSPSSVNLTAAAAALEAVRQVEAKYPALLFKQQLTAYVEKIYGIIRDNLKKELGSLLALCIQAPRTSKGSVLRSGRSFGKDSPTNHWQAIIDCLNSLLSTLKQNFVPPVLIQKIFTQTFSYVNVQLFNSLLLRRECCTFSNGEYVKAGLAELELWCCQAKEEYAGSAWDELKHIRQAVGFL
;
A
#
# COMPACT_ATOMS: atom_id res chain seq x y z
N MET A 1 63.33 133.79 65.35
CA MET A 1 64.33 132.70 65.20
C MET A 1 64.17 132.18 63.79
N PHE A 2 65.08 132.41 62.84
CA PHE A 2 66.50 131.96 62.80
C PHE A 2 66.59 130.45 62.97
N VAL A 3 67.16 129.65 62.07
CA VAL A 3 68.11 129.91 60.94
C VAL A 3 67.56 129.14 59.70
N LEU A 4 67.43 129.71 58.48
CA LEU A 4 68.36 129.61 57.33
C LEU A 4 69.01 128.20 57.16
N LEU A 5 69.17 127.58 55.98
CA LEU A 5 69.28 128.10 54.61
C LEU A 5 68.94 126.99 53.55
N SER A 6 68.48 127.39 52.37
CA SER A 6 68.61 126.71 51.05
C SER A 6 68.59 125.17 50.94
N GLU A 7 67.42 124.57 50.69
CA GLU A 7 67.31 123.34 49.88
C GLU A 7 65.85 123.19 49.35
N SER A 8 65.54 123.78 48.18
CA SER A 8 64.12 123.91 47.74
C SER A 8 63.87 123.99 46.22
N CYS A 9 64.86 123.65 45.38
CA CYS A 9 64.68 123.67 43.91
C CYS A 9 65.26 122.44 43.17
N PHE A 10 65.85 121.46 43.87
CA PHE A 10 66.64 120.41 43.19
C PHE A 10 65.82 119.22 42.65
N SER A 11 64.60 119.00 43.16
CA SER A 11 63.78 117.83 42.80
C SER A 11 62.99 118.00 41.51
N HIS A 12 62.26 119.12 41.37
CA HIS A 12 61.15 119.18 40.40
C HIS A 12 61.61 119.17 38.93
N ASP A 13 62.64 119.94 38.58
CA ASP A 13 63.20 119.96 37.23
C ASP A 13 64.06 118.71 36.95
N SER A 14 64.75 118.18 37.96
CA SER A 14 65.59 116.98 37.85
C SER A 14 64.76 115.72 37.61
N GLU A 15 63.69 115.51 38.39
CA GLU A 15 62.79 114.36 38.21
C GLU A 15 61.99 114.50 36.91
N SER A 16 61.51 115.70 36.57
CA SER A 16 60.82 115.92 35.29
C SER A 16 61.75 115.68 34.09
N SER A 17 63.00 116.14 34.14
CA SER A 17 63.99 115.90 33.08
C SER A 17 64.33 114.41 32.94
N ASN A 18 64.48 113.68 34.05
CA ASN A 18 64.77 112.24 34.01
C ASN A 18 63.58 111.42 33.50
N ILE A 19 62.35 111.77 33.89
CA ILE A 19 61.13 111.12 33.37
C ILE A 19 60.96 111.41 31.88
N GLN A 20 61.22 112.65 31.44
CA GLN A 20 61.15 113.04 30.03
C GLN A 20 62.15 112.23 29.17
N ALA A 21 63.42 112.18 29.57
CA ALA A 21 64.45 111.40 28.87
C ALA A 21 64.16 109.88 28.89
N LEU A 22 63.57 109.36 29.97
CA LEU A 22 63.12 107.97 30.05
C LEU A 22 61.95 107.69 29.10
N LEU A 23 60.97 108.59 29.00
CA LEU A 23 59.84 108.47 28.07
C LEU A 23 60.29 108.55 26.61
N GLU A 24 61.23 109.43 26.27
CA GLU A 24 61.85 109.51 24.95
C GLU A 24 62.58 108.21 24.61
N THR A 25 63.39 107.69 25.54
CA THR A 25 64.08 106.39 25.38
C THR A 25 63.10 105.23 25.21
N LEU A 26 62.02 105.17 26.00
CA LEU A 26 60.98 104.15 25.89
C LEU A 26 60.19 104.25 24.58
N SER A 27 59.94 105.48 24.08
CA SER A 27 59.23 105.71 22.82
C SER A 27 59.98 105.18 21.59
N ALA A 28 61.30 104.98 21.71
CA ALA A 28 62.14 104.33 20.70
C ALA A 28 62.14 102.79 20.81
N THR A 29 61.33 102.18 21.69
CA THR A 29 61.30 100.73 21.94
C THR A 29 59.87 100.15 21.94
N GLU A 30 59.64 99.06 21.20
CA GLU A 30 58.28 98.56 20.95
C GLU A 30 57.71 97.50 21.93
N PRO A 31 58.48 96.54 22.52
CA PRO A 31 57.89 95.47 23.33
C PRO A 31 57.76 95.80 24.83
N HIS A 32 56.55 96.17 25.26
CA HIS A 32 56.24 96.41 26.68
C HIS A 32 55.65 95.16 27.37
N ILE A 33 56.41 94.53 28.28
CA ILE A 33 55.99 93.32 29.02
C ILE A 33 55.41 93.67 30.39
N ARG A 34 54.29 93.03 30.79
CA ARG A 34 53.69 93.17 32.12
C ARG A 34 53.78 91.87 32.91
N CYS A 35 54.59 91.86 33.97
CA CYS A 35 54.77 90.70 34.85
C CYS A 35 53.63 90.59 35.88
N VAL A 36 53.27 89.36 36.26
CA VAL A 36 52.23 89.06 37.26
C VAL A 36 52.70 87.94 38.18
N LYS A 37 52.66 88.16 39.51
CA LYS A 37 52.97 87.17 40.54
C LYS A 37 51.73 86.28 40.79
N PRO A 38 51.77 84.97 40.50
CA PRO A 38 50.57 84.13 40.57
C PRO A 38 50.13 83.77 41.99
N ASN A 39 51.07 83.71 42.94
CA ASN A 39 50.80 83.48 44.36
C ASN A 39 51.90 84.11 45.23
N ASN A 40 51.57 84.48 46.47
CA ASN A 40 52.51 85.12 47.37
C ASN A 40 53.53 84.15 47.99
N LEU A 41 53.21 82.86 48.05
CA LEU A 41 54.04 81.79 48.59
C LEU A 41 55.19 81.34 47.67
N LEU A 42 55.29 81.88 46.44
CA LEU A 42 56.26 81.51 45.41
C LEU A 42 56.26 80.00 45.04
N LYS A 43 55.12 79.32 45.21
CA LYS A 43 54.99 77.88 44.91
C LYS A 43 54.52 77.63 43.47
N PRO A 44 54.96 76.54 42.82
CA PRO A 44 54.43 76.15 41.51
C PRO A 44 52.94 75.79 41.59
N ALA A 45 52.22 75.98 40.49
CA ALA A 45 50.80 75.64 40.29
C ALA A 45 49.76 76.25 41.25
N ILE A 46 50.14 77.12 42.20
CA ILE A 46 49.20 77.88 43.04
C ILE A 46 48.85 79.21 42.34
N PHE A 47 47.55 79.54 42.27
CA PHE A 47 47.05 80.77 41.65
C PHE A 47 46.05 81.48 42.59
N GLU A 48 46.44 82.63 43.10
CA GLU A 48 45.68 83.43 44.07
C GLU A 48 44.80 84.46 43.35
N ASN A 49 43.60 84.04 42.93
CA ASN A 49 42.64 84.84 42.14
C ASN A 49 42.53 86.32 42.56
N HIS A 50 42.43 86.60 43.86
CA HIS A 50 42.28 87.97 44.37
C HIS A 50 43.55 88.82 44.13
N ASN A 51 44.72 88.27 44.48
CA ASN A 51 46.02 88.94 44.36
C ASN A 51 46.40 89.14 42.89
N VAL A 52 46.06 88.19 42.01
CA VAL A 52 46.26 88.33 40.56
C VAL A 52 45.29 89.37 39.97
N LEU A 53 44.01 89.36 40.35
CA LEU A 53 43.03 90.35 39.87
C LEU A 53 43.40 91.78 40.32
N GLN A 54 43.93 91.95 41.53
CA GLN A 54 44.44 93.24 42.00
C GLN A 54 45.64 93.70 41.16
N GLN A 55 46.61 92.82 40.89
CA GLN A 55 47.75 93.14 40.01
C GLN A 55 47.31 93.50 38.58
N LEU A 56 46.33 92.78 38.00
CA LEU A 56 45.79 93.09 36.67
C LEU A 56 45.00 94.41 36.60
N ARG A 57 44.45 94.88 37.73
CA ARG A 57 43.85 96.21 37.87
C ARG A 57 44.91 97.30 38.00
N CYS A 58 45.82 97.18 38.98
CA CYS A 58 46.86 98.18 39.23
C CYS A 58 47.84 98.30 38.05
N GLY A 59 48.19 97.18 37.42
CA GLY A 59 48.98 97.13 36.18
C GLY A 59 48.20 97.46 34.91
N GLY A 60 46.99 98.03 35.01
CA GLY A 60 46.21 98.56 33.88
C GLY A 60 45.83 97.56 32.79
N VAL A 61 45.87 96.24 33.06
CA VAL A 61 45.55 95.20 32.06
C VAL A 61 44.04 95.09 31.87
N MET A 62 43.28 95.11 32.98
CA MET A 62 41.82 95.13 32.92
C MET A 62 41.27 96.33 32.14
N GLU A 63 41.93 97.48 32.24
CA GLU A 63 41.54 98.71 31.55
C GLU A 63 41.87 98.66 30.05
N ALA A 64 43.04 98.13 29.67
CA ALA A 64 43.37 97.86 28.28
C ALA A 64 42.39 96.85 27.63
N ILE A 65 41.96 95.83 28.38
CA ILE A 65 40.91 94.88 27.95
C ILE A 65 39.56 95.61 27.80
N ARG A 66 39.17 96.49 28.74
CA ARG A 66 37.94 97.28 28.68
C ARG A 66 37.88 98.15 27.42
N ILE A 67 38.96 98.86 27.11
CA ILE A 67 39.11 99.70 25.90
C ILE A 67 39.07 98.83 24.63
N SER A 68 39.78 97.70 24.61
CA SER A 68 39.74 96.75 23.48
C SER A 68 38.33 96.19 23.22
N CYS A 69 37.57 95.90 24.27
CA CYS A 69 36.19 95.40 24.16
C CYS A 69 35.19 96.46 23.70
N ALA A 70 35.47 97.76 23.88
CA ALA A 70 34.67 98.84 23.31
C ALA A 70 34.84 99.00 21.78
N GLY A 71 35.92 98.44 21.22
CA GLY A 71 36.14 98.29 19.79
C GLY A 71 35.60 96.97 19.23
N TYR A 72 36.43 96.30 18.43
CA TYR A 72 36.14 95.00 17.80
C TYR A 72 37.15 93.95 18.30
N PRO A 73 36.92 93.35 19.50
CA PRO A 73 37.86 92.39 20.08
C PRO A 73 37.90 91.06 19.31
N THR A 74 36.78 90.65 18.69
CA THR A 74 36.70 89.40 17.93
C THR A 74 36.99 89.65 16.45
N LYS A 75 37.93 88.91 15.88
CA LYS A 75 38.43 89.07 14.50
C LYS A 75 38.59 87.68 13.88
N ARG A 76 37.88 87.37 12.80
CA ARG A 76 37.89 86.04 12.14
C ARG A 76 38.13 86.15 10.63
N PRO A 77 38.95 85.29 10.01
CA PRO A 77 39.04 85.24 8.55
C PRO A 77 37.71 84.75 7.95
N PHE A 78 37.45 85.10 6.69
CA PHE A 78 36.17 84.82 6.06
C PHE A 78 35.86 83.31 5.95
N TYR A 79 36.81 82.49 5.51
CA TYR A 79 36.62 81.03 5.45
C TYR A 79 36.19 80.39 6.80
N GLU A 80 36.82 80.74 7.93
CA GLU A 80 36.40 80.24 9.27
C GLU A 80 34.99 80.70 9.64
N PHE A 81 34.62 81.91 9.22
CA PHE A 81 33.32 82.49 9.52
C PHE A 81 32.20 81.83 8.68
N VAL A 82 32.44 81.61 7.39
CA VAL A 82 31.51 80.93 6.48
C VAL A 82 31.35 79.46 6.85
N ASP A 83 32.44 78.73 7.11
CA ASP A 83 32.38 77.32 7.55
C ASP A 83 31.54 77.16 8.84
N ARG A 84 31.81 77.99 9.84
CA ARG A 84 31.09 77.91 11.12
C ARG A 84 29.62 78.33 11.00
N PHE A 85 29.31 79.41 10.27
CA PHE A 85 28.00 80.06 10.33
C PHE A 85 27.15 79.99 9.04
N GLY A 86 27.67 79.44 7.94
CA GLY A 86 26.93 79.33 6.66
C GLY A 86 25.59 78.60 6.77
N ILE A 87 25.46 77.68 7.75
CA ILE A 87 24.19 77.02 8.10
C ILE A 87 23.07 77.97 8.54
N LEU A 88 23.38 79.21 8.95
CA LEU A 88 22.39 80.24 9.25
C LEU A 88 21.72 80.81 7.99
N ALA A 89 22.39 80.76 6.84
CA ALA A 89 21.91 81.30 5.58
C ALA A 89 22.39 80.47 4.37
N PRO A 90 21.97 79.19 4.21
CA PRO A 90 22.51 78.30 3.18
C PRO A 90 22.37 78.83 1.75
N GLU A 91 21.26 79.52 1.46
CA GLU A 91 20.99 80.18 0.17
C GLU A 91 22.06 81.22 -0.24
N VAL A 92 22.86 81.72 0.70
CA VAL A 92 23.95 82.68 0.43
C VAL A 92 25.23 81.97 -0.04
N LEU A 93 25.31 80.65 0.10
CA LEU A 93 26.42 79.81 -0.35
C LEU A 93 26.24 79.32 -1.80
N ASP A 94 25.02 79.39 -2.36
CA ASP A 94 24.68 78.93 -3.70
C ASP A 94 25.09 79.94 -4.80
N GLY A 95 26.40 80.20 -4.94
CA GLY A 95 26.95 81.01 -6.02
C GLY A 95 28.46 81.21 -5.96
N SER A 96 29.08 81.54 -7.10
CA SER A 96 30.51 81.88 -7.19
C SER A 96 30.78 83.33 -6.75
N ALA A 97 30.27 83.71 -5.58
CA ALA A 97 30.44 85.02 -4.99
C ALA A 97 31.77 85.10 -4.19
N ASP A 98 32.36 86.29 -4.14
CA ASP A 98 33.55 86.55 -3.31
C ASP A 98 33.25 86.37 -1.80
N GLU A 99 34.22 85.88 -1.03
CA GLU A 99 34.07 85.55 0.40
C GLU A 99 33.60 86.75 1.23
N VAL A 100 34.03 87.96 0.85
CA VAL A 100 33.60 89.25 1.43
C VAL A 100 32.09 89.43 1.29
N THR A 101 31.55 89.11 0.10
CA THR A 101 30.13 89.25 -0.24
C THR A 101 29.30 88.17 0.45
N VAL A 102 29.78 86.93 0.49
CA VAL A 102 29.15 85.82 1.23
C VAL A 102 29.03 86.18 2.72
N CYS A 103 30.11 86.67 3.35
CA CYS A 103 30.10 87.07 4.76
C CYS A 103 29.14 88.24 5.03
N LYS A 104 29.14 89.26 4.17
CA LYS A 104 28.24 90.41 4.28
C LYS A 104 26.77 89.97 4.19
N ASN A 105 26.41 89.24 3.14
CA ASN A 105 25.04 88.79 2.88
C ASN A 105 24.53 87.84 4.00
N LEU A 106 25.41 87.01 4.56
CA LEU A 106 25.11 86.15 5.73
C LEU A 106 24.78 87.01 6.96
N LEU A 107 25.61 88.00 7.28
CA LEU A 107 25.41 88.89 8.43
C LEU A 107 24.14 89.77 8.28
N GLU A 108 23.87 90.26 7.08
CA GLU A 108 22.66 91.03 6.77
C GLU A 108 21.39 90.16 6.85
N LYS A 109 21.42 88.93 6.33
CA LYS A 109 20.30 87.99 6.42
C LYS A 109 20.06 87.46 7.84
N VAL A 110 21.10 87.40 8.67
CA VAL A 110 20.97 87.15 10.11
C VAL A 110 20.44 88.39 10.85
N GLY A 111 20.64 89.60 10.32
CA GLY A 111 20.30 90.84 11.01
C GLY A 111 21.14 91.03 12.26
N LEU A 112 22.46 90.87 12.13
CA LEU A 112 23.42 91.08 13.22
C LEU A 112 23.88 92.54 13.25
N GLU A 113 23.90 93.18 14.42
CA GLU A 113 24.43 94.53 14.58
C GLU A 113 25.87 94.53 15.13
N GLY A 114 26.59 95.65 14.97
CA GLY A 114 27.92 95.79 15.58
C GLY A 114 29.02 94.92 14.96
N TYR A 115 28.93 94.62 13.66
CA TYR A 115 30.02 94.05 12.87
C TYR A 115 30.70 95.10 11.98
N GLN A 116 31.86 94.76 11.42
CA GLN A 116 32.52 95.44 10.31
C GLN A 116 33.19 94.39 9.38
N ILE A 117 33.24 94.68 8.09
CA ILE A 117 33.89 93.84 7.07
C ILE A 117 35.23 94.48 6.70
N GLY A 118 36.35 93.77 6.95
CA GLY A 118 37.68 94.19 6.52
C GLY A 118 38.05 93.65 5.13
N LYS A 119 39.33 93.73 4.75
CA LYS A 119 39.82 93.16 3.48
C LYS A 119 39.95 91.62 3.49
N THR A 120 40.11 91.00 4.65
CA THR A 120 40.38 89.56 4.81
C THR A 120 39.69 88.92 6.03
N LYS A 121 38.97 89.72 6.83
CA LYS A 121 38.42 89.32 8.14
C LYS A 121 37.10 90.03 8.45
N VAL A 122 36.20 89.32 9.12
CA VAL A 122 35.05 89.89 9.85
C VAL A 122 35.54 90.38 11.21
N PHE A 123 35.08 91.57 11.60
CA PHE A 123 35.33 92.20 12.90
C PHE A 123 34.00 92.28 13.66
N LEU A 124 33.98 91.81 14.91
CA LEU A 124 32.77 91.73 15.74
C LEU A 124 32.99 92.40 17.09
N ARG A 125 31.99 93.17 17.55
CA ARG A 125 31.90 93.67 18.93
C ARG A 125 31.79 92.53 19.94
N ALA A 126 32.01 92.83 21.22
CA ALA A 126 31.80 91.87 22.31
C ALA A 126 30.36 91.30 22.28
N GLY A 127 30.19 90.04 22.70
CA GLY A 127 28.90 89.33 22.71
C GLY A 127 28.46 88.75 21.36
N GLN A 128 28.68 89.45 20.25
CA GLN A 128 28.13 89.11 18.92
C GLN A 128 28.47 87.70 18.41
N MET A 129 29.65 87.17 18.72
CA MET A 129 30.03 85.78 18.41
C MET A 129 29.14 84.75 19.13
N ALA A 130 28.77 85.01 20.39
CA ALA A 130 27.93 84.12 21.18
C ALA A 130 26.47 84.13 20.71
N GLU A 131 25.99 85.27 20.19
CA GLU A 131 24.66 85.35 19.59
C GLU A 131 24.57 84.54 18.28
N LEU A 132 25.60 84.61 17.43
CA LEU A 132 25.71 83.77 16.24
C LEU A 132 25.74 82.27 16.59
N ASP A 133 26.50 81.88 17.62
CA ASP A 133 26.53 80.48 18.10
C ASP A 133 25.18 80.03 18.71
N ALA A 134 24.45 80.91 19.39
CA ALA A 134 23.12 80.63 19.91
C ALA A 134 22.10 80.41 18.77
N ARG A 135 22.05 81.33 17.80
CA ARG A 135 21.21 81.20 16.58
C ARG A 135 21.56 79.92 15.80
N ARG A 136 22.86 79.58 15.68
CA ARG A 136 23.35 78.35 15.04
C ARG A 136 22.85 77.10 15.75
N THR A 137 22.89 77.10 17.07
CA THR A 137 22.39 76.00 17.91
C THR A 137 20.88 75.83 17.76
N GLU A 138 20.12 76.92 17.61
CA GLU A 138 18.68 76.84 17.36
C GLU A 138 18.34 76.23 15.99
N VAL A 139 19.02 76.65 14.91
CA VAL A 139 18.82 76.08 13.56
C VAL A 139 19.11 74.58 13.54
N LEU A 140 20.18 74.14 14.22
CA LEU A 140 20.50 72.72 14.39
C LEU A 140 19.42 71.98 15.19
N GLY A 141 18.93 72.55 16.29
CA GLY A 141 17.86 71.97 17.12
C GLY A 141 16.52 71.84 16.38
N ARG A 142 16.13 72.86 15.61
CA ARG A 142 14.95 72.84 14.72
C ARG A 142 15.09 71.75 13.65
N SER A 143 16.25 71.66 13.01
CA SER A 143 16.56 70.66 11.97
C SER A 143 16.51 69.22 12.52
N ALA A 144 17.15 68.98 13.67
CA ALA A 144 17.08 67.69 14.37
C ALA A 144 15.63 67.33 14.74
N SER A 145 14.82 68.30 15.18
CA SER A 145 13.41 68.09 15.51
C SER A 145 12.56 67.67 14.30
N ILE A 146 12.83 68.22 13.11
CA ILE A 146 12.17 67.83 11.85
C ILE A 146 12.52 66.37 11.48
N ILE A 147 13.79 66.01 11.55
CA ILE A 147 14.28 64.65 11.28
C ILE A 147 13.66 63.65 12.27
N GLN A 148 13.72 63.97 13.58
CA GLN A 148 13.10 63.15 14.63
C GLN A 148 11.59 63.00 14.44
N ARG A 149 10.86 64.06 14.05
CA ARG A 149 9.42 64.00 13.76
C ARG A 149 9.11 63.03 12.61
N LYS A 150 9.88 63.10 11.51
CA LYS A 150 9.72 62.18 10.36
C LYS A 150 10.07 60.74 10.75
N PHE A 151 11.16 60.52 11.49
CA PHE A 151 11.56 59.18 11.97
C PHE A 151 10.53 58.57 12.93
N ARG A 152 10.08 59.32 13.95
CA ARG A 152 9.03 58.88 14.89
C ARG A 152 7.73 58.53 14.15
N SER A 153 7.34 59.33 13.16
CA SER A 153 6.18 59.06 12.30
C SER A 153 6.34 57.78 11.46
N HIS A 154 7.52 57.56 10.86
CA HIS A 154 7.83 56.31 10.15
C HIS A 154 7.75 55.09 11.09
N MET A 155 8.37 55.16 12.27
CA MET A 155 8.38 54.08 13.25
C MET A 155 6.96 53.75 13.76
N ALA A 156 6.15 54.77 14.05
CA ALA A 156 4.75 54.58 14.43
C ALA A 156 3.93 53.92 13.30
N ARG A 157 4.09 54.37 12.05
CA ARG A 157 3.42 53.77 10.88
C ARG A 157 3.87 52.32 10.63
N ARG A 158 5.15 52.02 10.81
CA ARG A 158 5.71 50.65 10.73
C ARG A 158 5.10 49.74 11.80
N SER A 159 5.05 50.21 13.05
CA SER A 159 4.44 49.49 14.18
C SER A 159 2.95 49.20 13.93
N PHE A 160 2.18 50.22 13.54
CA PHE A 160 0.75 50.06 13.20
C PHE A 160 0.52 49.06 12.06
N MET A 161 1.34 49.08 11.01
CA MET A 161 1.24 48.12 9.90
C MET A 161 1.55 46.68 10.32
N LEU A 162 2.46 46.48 11.28
CA LEU A 162 2.71 45.16 11.86
C LEU A 162 1.53 44.69 12.72
N LEU A 163 1.03 45.54 13.63
CA LEU A 163 -0.14 45.23 14.47
C LEU A 163 -1.38 44.90 13.62
N ARG A 164 -1.64 45.66 12.55
CA ARG A 164 -2.74 45.41 11.61
C ARG A 164 -2.58 44.06 10.89
N ARG A 165 -1.36 43.67 10.48
CA ARG A 165 -1.09 42.35 9.88
C ARG A 165 -1.37 41.22 10.88
N SER A 166 -0.90 41.35 12.12
CA SER A 166 -1.17 40.36 13.18
C SER A 166 -2.67 40.23 13.49
N ALA A 167 -3.40 41.34 13.57
CA ALA A 167 -4.84 41.34 13.78
C ALA A 167 -5.60 40.63 12.65
N ILE A 168 -5.25 40.90 11.38
CA ILE A 168 -5.84 40.23 10.21
C ILE A 168 -5.52 38.72 10.22
N LEU A 169 -4.30 38.33 10.61
CA LEU A 169 -3.91 36.92 10.73
C LEU A 169 -4.77 36.20 11.77
N VAL A 170 -4.91 36.77 12.99
CA VAL A 170 -5.78 36.21 14.04
C VAL A 170 -7.24 36.13 13.57
N GLN A 171 -7.77 37.18 12.95
CA GLN A 171 -9.13 37.19 12.40
C GLN A 171 -9.34 36.09 11.33
N SER A 172 -8.34 35.82 10.49
CA SER A 172 -8.41 34.75 9.49
C SER A 172 -8.42 33.36 10.12
N VAL A 173 -7.62 33.15 11.18
CA VAL A 173 -7.60 31.89 11.95
C VAL A 173 -8.93 31.67 12.66
N CYS A 174 -9.48 32.67 13.35
CA CYS A 174 -10.77 32.56 14.03
C CYS A 174 -11.93 32.26 13.08
N ARG A 175 -11.96 32.89 11.89
CA ARG A 175 -12.96 32.58 10.84
C ARG A 175 -12.81 31.15 10.30
N GLY A 176 -11.57 30.69 10.12
CA GLY A 176 -11.27 29.31 9.74
C GLY A 176 -11.75 28.31 10.79
N GLU A 177 -11.48 28.56 12.07
CA GLU A 177 -11.84 27.64 13.16
C GLU A 177 -13.35 27.56 13.40
N LEU A 178 -14.07 28.68 13.32
CA LEU A 178 -15.53 28.69 13.32
C LEU A 178 -16.10 27.81 12.20
N THR A 179 -15.54 27.93 11.00
CA THR A 179 -15.95 27.12 9.83
C THR A 179 -15.65 25.62 10.04
N ARG A 180 -14.50 25.29 10.64
CA ARG A 180 -14.15 23.90 11.01
C ARG A 180 -15.12 23.31 12.03
N HIS A 181 -15.46 24.04 13.09
CA HIS A 181 -16.43 23.59 14.09
C HIS A 181 -17.82 23.30 13.49
N VAL A 182 -18.32 24.19 12.61
CA VAL A 182 -19.60 23.98 11.91
C VAL A 182 -19.54 22.73 11.03
N TYR A 183 -18.50 22.61 10.18
CA TYR A 183 -18.33 21.43 9.31
C TYR A 183 -18.17 20.14 10.10
N GLU A 184 -17.46 20.16 11.23
CA GLU A 184 -17.29 18.97 12.07
C GLU A 184 -18.60 18.55 12.75
N SER A 185 -19.46 19.52 13.13
CA SER A 185 -20.82 19.23 13.61
C SER A 185 -21.66 18.54 12.53
N MET A 186 -21.70 19.11 11.31
CA MET A 186 -22.39 18.50 10.16
C MET A 186 -21.86 17.10 9.85
N ARG A 187 -20.53 16.89 9.96
CA ARG A 187 -19.91 15.57 9.73
C ARG A 187 -20.33 14.56 10.81
N ARG A 188 -20.42 14.96 12.09
CA ARG A 188 -20.94 14.11 13.18
C ARG A 188 -22.41 13.73 12.93
N GLU A 189 -23.24 14.70 12.56
CA GLU A 189 -24.65 14.48 12.27
C GLU A 189 -24.86 13.52 11.10
N ALA A 190 -24.19 13.75 9.95
CA ALA A 190 -24.25 12.86 8.79
C ALA A 190 -23.75 11.43 9.12
N SER A 191 -22.77 11.31 10.01
CA SER A 191 -22.29 10.00 10.50
C SER A 191 -23.33 9.30 11.38
N CYS A 192 -23.99 10.05 12.26
CA CYS A 192 -25.08 9.54 13.10
C CYS A 192 -26.26 9.08 12.23
N LEU A 193 -26.70 9.88 11.26
CA LEU A 193 -27.78 9.55 10.33
C LEU A 193 -27.49 8.29 9.52
N ARG A 194 -26.23 8.09 9.07
CA ARG A 194 -25.80 6.83 8.44
C ARG A 194 -25.96 5.63 9.38
N ILE A 195 -25.42 5.71 10.60
CA ILE A 195 -25.50 4.61 11.59
C ILE A 195 -26.97 4.28 11.91
N GLN A 196 -27.81 5.30 12.11
CA GLN A 196 -29.25 5.11 12.36
C GLN A 196 -29.96 4.46 11.17
N LYS A 197 -29.70 4.91 9.93
CA LYS A 197 -30.26 4.33 8.70
C LYS A 197 -29.87 2.86 8.56
N ASP A 198 -28.58 2.56 8.66
CA ASP A 198 -28.04 1.23 8.40
C ASP A 198 -28.49 0.24 9.48
N LEU A 199 -28.60 0.68 10.75
CA LEU A 199 -29.20 -0.10 11.85
C LEU A 199 -30.70 -0.37 11.63
N ARG A 200 -31.50 0.65 11.27
CA ARG A 200 -32.94 0.49 10.99
C ARG A 200 -33.17 -0.51 9.84
N MET A 201 -32.38 -0.40 8.77
CA MET A 201 -32.39 -1.32 7.64
C MET A 201 -32.02 -2.76 8.05
N TYR A 202 -30.96 -2.92 8.85
CA TYR A 202 -30.55 -4.23 9.36
C TYR A 202 -31.63 -4.90 10.21
N LEU A 203 -32.24 -4.17 11.17
CA LEU A 203 -33.28 -4.69 12.04
C LEU A 203 -34.53 -5.13 11.25
N ALA A 204 -35.00 -4.30 10.32
CA ALA A 204 -36.12 -4.66 9.44
C ALA A 204 -35.81 -5.89 8.57
N ARG A 205 -34.61 -5.96 7.97
CA ARG A 205 -34.18 -7.10 7.15
C ARG A 205 -33.99 -8.38 7.97
N LYS A 206 -33.57 -8.27 9.23
CA LYS A 206 -33.47 -9.40 10.17
C LYS A 206 -34.87 -9.96 10.47
N ALA A 207 -35.78 -9.12 10.96
CA ALA A 207 -37.15 -9.53 11.33
C ALA A 207 -37.91 -10.17 10.14
N TYR A 208 -37.77 -9.60 8.93
CA TYR A 208 -38.36 -10.18 7.72
C TYR A 208 -37.78 -11.56 7.38
N LYS A 209 -36.45 -11.74 7.49
CA LYS A 209 -35.80 -13.05 7.26
C LYS A 209 -36.23 -14.11 8.28
N GLU A 210 -36.34 -13.73 9.55
CA GLU A 210 -36.78 -14.63 10.62
C GLU A 210 -38.23 -15.09 10.37
N LEU A 211 -39.15 -14.15 10.07
CA LEU A 211 -40.53 -14.47 9.70
C LEU A 211 -40.62 -15.38 8.46
N CYS A 212 -39.83 -15.11 7.42
CA CYS A 212 -39.76 -15.97 6.23
C CYS A 212 -39.26 -17.39 6.54
N SER A 213 -38.24 -17.51 7.41
CA SER A 213 -37.70 -18.81 7.82
C SER A 213 -38.74 -19.63 8.60
N SER A 214 -39.47 -19.01 9.53
CA SER A 214 -40.57 -19.64 10.26
C SER A 214 -41.71 -20.06 9.30
N ALA A 215 -42.10 -19.18 8.37
CA ALA A 215 -43.15 -19.47 7.40
C ALA A 215 -42.79 -20.64 6.46
N VAL A 216 -41.56 -20.68 5.93
CA VAL A 216 -41.09 -21.79 5.07
C VAL A 216 -40.98 -23.09 5.86
N SER A 217 -40.51 -23.04 7.11
CA SER A 217 -40.45 -24.21 8.00
C SER A 217 -41.85 -24.80 8.26
N LEU A 218 -42.84 -23.94 8.51
CA LEU A 218 -44.22 -24.36 8.73
C LEU A 218 -44.87 -24.90 7.44
N GLN A 219 -44.69 -24.22 6.31
CA GLN A 219 -45.22 -24.67 5.01
C GLN A 219 -44.63 -26.01 4.55
N THR A 220 -43.32 -26.21 4.72
CA THR A 220 -42.66 -27.50 4.39
C THR A 220 -43.12 -28.62 5.31
N GLY A 221 -43.28 -28.34 6.61
CA GLY A 221 -43.92 -29.25 7.57
C GLY A 221 -45.34 -29.65 7.15
N MET A 222 -46.20 -28.69 6.83
CA MET A 222 -47.58 -28.93 6.36
C MET A 222 -47.64 -29.75 5.07
N ARG A 223 -46.87 -29.39 4.04
CA ARG A 223 -46.79 -30.13 2.77
C ARG A 223 -46.33 -31.57 3.01
N GLY A 224 -45.33 -31.77 3.86
CA GLY A 224 -44.86 -33.10 4.27
C GLY A 224 -45.91 -33.92 5.04
N MET A 225 -46.71 -33.28 5.90
CA MET A 225 -47.82 -33.96 6.60
C MET A 225 -48.93 -34.37 5.63
N ALA A 226 -49.33 -33.51 4.70
CA ALA A 226 -50.34 -33.81 3.70
C ALA A 226 -49.92 -35.01 2.82
N ALA A 227 -48.70 -34.98 2.27
CA ALA A 227 -48.16 -36.08 1.46
C ALA A 227 -48.06 -37.41 2.25
N ARG A 228 -47.68 -37.36 3.54
CA ARG A 228 -47.68 -38.55 4.40
C ARG A 228 -49.09 -39.07 4.71
N SER A 229 -50.10 -38.20 4.82
CA SER A 229 -51.48 -38.62 5.03
C SER A 229 -52.06 -39.32 3.80
N GLU A 230 -51.85 -38.73 2.62
CA GLU A 230 -52.22 -39.32 1.33
C GLU A 230 -51.56 -40.69 1.12
N LEU A 231 -50.26 -40.81 1.43
CA LEU A 231 -49.56 -42.09 1.36
C LEU A 231 -50.14 -43.14 2.33
N ARG A 232 -50.54 -42.76 3.55
CA ARG A 232 -51.22 -43.68 4.49
C ARG A 232 -52.56 -44.14 3.95
N PHE A 233 -53.39 -43.23 3.43
CA PHE A 233 -54.68 -43.56 2.85
C PHE A 233 -54.55 -44.52 1.64
N ARG A 234 -53.60 -44.26 0.73
CA ARG A 234 -53.28 -45.18 -0.38
C ARG A 234 -52.81 -46.55 0.10
N ARG A 235 -51.97 -46.61 1.15
CA ARG A 235 -51.51 -47.89 1.75
C ARG A 235 -52.67 -48.67 2.39
N GLN A 236 -53.54 -48.01 3.15
CA GLN A 236 -54.74 -48.63 3.74
C GLN A 236 -55.69 -49.15 2.66
N THR A 237 -55.95 -48.35 1.62
CA THR A 237 -56.79 -48.73 0.47
C THR A 237 -56.20 -49.96 -0.26
N ARG A 238 -54.89 -49.98 -0.52
CA ARG A 238 -54.21 -51.12 -1.14
C ARG A 238 -54.29 -52.38 -0.26
N ALA A 239 -54.12 -52.25 1.07
CA ALA A 239 -54.27 -53.38 1.99
C ALA A 239 -55.71 -53.93 1.99
N ALA A 240 -56.72 -53.06 2.01
CA ALA A 240 -58.12 -53.46 1.91
C ALA A 240 -58.43 -54.21 0.60
N ILE A 241 -57.92 -53.74 -0.54
CA ILE A 241 -58.06 -54.43 -1.84
C ILE A 241 -57.38 -55.81 -1.81
N VAL A 242 -56.21 -55.96 -1.19
CA VAL A 242 -55.53 -57.26 -1.05
C VAL A 242 -56.36 -58.23 -0.18
N ILE A 243 -56.95 -57.75 0.92
CA ILE A 243 -57.80 -58.57 1.80
C ILE A 243 -59.10 -58.96 1.08
N GLN A 244 -59.78 -58.01 0.43
CA GLN A 244 -61.02 -58.24 -0.32
C GLN A 244 -60.81 -59.23 -1.47
N SER A 245 -59.71 -59.11 -2.22
CA SER A 245 -59.39 -60.04 -3.31
C SER A 245 -59.09 -61.45 -2.81
N HIS A 246 -58.40 -61.62 -1.68
CA HIS A 246 -58.21 -62.92 -1.03
C HIS A 246 -59.53 -63.53 -0.53
N CYS A 247 -60.42 -62.73 0.05
CA CYS A 247 -61.75 -63.19 0.49
C CYS A 247 -62.59 -63.66 -0.71
N ARG A 248 -62.69 -62.87 -1.79
CA ARG A 248 -63.39 -63.25 -3.03
C ARG A 248 -62.82 -64.54 -3.63
N LYS A 249 -61.49 -64.68 -3.69
CA LYS A 249 -60.79 -65.90 -4.14
C LYS A 249 -61.11 -67.12 -3.26
N PHE A 250 -61.19 -66.93 -1.94
CA PHE A 250 -61.55 -68.01 -1.00
C PHE A 250 -63.01 -68.46 -1.19
N LEU A 251 -63.95 -67.54 -1.32
CA LEU A 251 -65.37 -67.84 -1.54
C LEU A 251 -65.58 -68.65 -2.82
N ALA A 252 -65.06 -68.18 -3.95
CA ALA A 252 -65.13 -68.88 -5.23
C ALA A 252 -64.44 -70.27 -5.18
N ARG A 253 -63.30 -70.40 -4.49
CA ARG A 253 -62.65 -71.71 -4.27
C ARG A 253 -63.50 -72.64 -3.42
N SER A 254 -64.15 -72.13 -2.37
CA SER A 254 -65.03 -72.91 -1.48
C SER A 254 -66.24 -73.45 -2.24
N GLU A 255 -66.89 -72.62 -3.05
CA GLU A 255 -68.00 -72.98 -3.92
C GLU A 255 -67.60 -74.03 -4.97
N TYR A 256 -66.50 -73.80 -5.71
CA TYR A 256 -65.97 -74.77 -6.66
C TYR A 256 -65.63 -76.12 -6.01
N VAL A 257 -65.04 -76.12 -4.81
CA VAL A 257 -64.73 -77.37 -4.08
C VAL A 257 -65.99 -78.10 -3.61
N LYS A 258 -67.04 -77.38 -3.17
CA LYS A 258 -68.35 -77.97 -2.86
C LYS A 258 -68.99 -78.59 -4.10
N LEU A 259 -69.04 -77.85 -5.21
CA LEU A 259 -69.59 -78.31 -6.48
C LEU A 259 -68.84 -79.53 -7.03
N LYS A 260 -67.49 -79.50 -7.00
CA LYS A 260 -66.65 -80.64 -7.40
C LYS A 260 -66.89 -81.87 -6.53
N LYS A 261 -67.05 -81.73 -5.21
CA LYS A 261 -67.41 -82.84 -4.32
C LYS A 261 -68.77 -83.41 -4.68
N ALA A 262 -69.80 -82.58 -4.82
CA ALA A 262 -71.16 -83.01 -5.18
C ALA A 262 -71.20 -83.73 -6.55
N ALA A 263 -70.49 -83.20 -7.55
CA ALA A 263 -70.35 -83.82 -8.86
C ALA A 263 -69.68 -85.20 -8.78
N ILE A 264 -68.56 -85.32 -8.06
CA ILE A 264 -67.87 -86.61 -7.86
C ILE A 264 -68.78 -87.62 -7.14
N THR A 265 -69.44 -87.24 -6.04
CA THR A 265 -70.38 -88.10 -5.32
C THR A 265 -71.52 -88.59 -6.23
N THR A 266 -72.08 -87.69 -7.04
CA THR A 266 -73.17 -88.02 -7.99
C THR A 266 -72.68 -88.95 -9.10
N GLN A 267 -71.50 -88.69 -9.68
CA GLN A 267 -70.89 -89.57 -10.68
C GLN A 267 -70.57 -90.96 -10.12
N CYS A 268 -70.06 -91.06 -8.89
CA CYS A 268 -69.80 -92.34 -8.23
C CYS A 268 -71.10 -93.10 -7.93
N ALA A 269 -72.15 -92.41 -7.46
CA ALA A 269 -73.47 -93.01 -7.26
C ALA A 269 -74.09 -93.49 -8.58
N TRP A 270 -73.92 -92.74 -9.68
CA TRP A 270 -74.35 -93.14 -11.02
C TRP A 270 -73.60 -94.37 -11.54
N ARG A 271 -72.26 -94.37 -11.49
CA ARG A 271 -71.42 -95.53 -11.85
C ARG A 271 -71.83 -96.77 -11.05
N ALA A 272 -72.07 -96.63 -9.74
CA ALA A 272 -72.58 -97.72 -8.90
C ALA A 272 -74.00 -98.17 -9.28
N ARG A 273 -74.90 -97.24 -9.67
CA ARG A 273 -76.25 -97.58 -10.16
C ARG A 273 -76.20 -98.38 -11.47
N VAL A 274 -75.32 -98.00 -12.40
CA VAL A 274 -75.09 -98.73 -13.66
C VAL A 274 -74.54 -100.13 -13.38
N ALA A 275 -73.47 -100.27 -12.59
CA ALA A 275 -72.93 -101.58 -12.22
C ALA A 275 -73.98 -102.48 -11.53
N ARG A 276 -74.81 -101.93 -10.62
CA ARG A 276 -75.94 -102.65 -10.00
C ARG A 276 -77.07 -103.00 -10.98
N LYS A 277 -77.20 -102.33 -12.12
CA LYS A 277 -78.18 -102.68 -13.17
C LYS A 277 -77.68 -103.89 -13.97
N GLU A 278 -76.42 -103.87 -14.39
CA GLU A 278 -75.81 -104.97 -15.14
C GLU A 278 -75.71 -106.26 -14.29
N LEU A 279 -75.34 -106.14 -13.00
CA LEU A 279 -75.37 -107.28 -12.07
C LEU A 279 -76.78 -107.91 -11.93
N ARG A 280 -77.86 -107.14 -12.08
CA ARG A 280 -79.22 -107.70 -12.11
C ARG A 280 -79.51 -108.45 -13.40
N LYS A 281 -79.09 -107.95 -14.58
CA LYS A 281 -79.23 -108.69 -15.84
C LYS A 281 -78.55 -110.06 -15.76
N LEU A 282 -77.29 -110.07 -15.32
CA LEU A 282 -76.51 -111.30 -15.16
C LEU A 282 -77.18 -112.28 -14.17
N LYS A 283 -77.77 -111.79 -13.08
CA LYS A 283 -78.54 -112.62 -12.14
C LYS A 283 -79.90 -113.10 -12.67
N MET A 284 -80.48 -112.47 -13.69
CA MET A 284 -81.68 -112.98 -14.36
C MET A 284 -81.32 -114.10 -15.36
N ALA A 285 -80.32 -113.88 -16.20
CA ALA A 285 -79.82 -114.91 -17.12
C ALA A 285 -79.37 -116.19 -16.37
N ALA A 286 -78.73 -116.04 -15.21
CA ALA A 286 -78.35 -117.16 -14.34
C ALA A 286 -79.54 -117.90 -13.67
N ARG A 287 -80.74 -117.30 -13.64
CA ARG A 287 -81.97 -117.97 -13.19
C ARG A 287 -82.67 -118.71 -14.32
N GLU A 288 -82.63 -118.15 -15.53
CA GLU A 288 -83.18 -118.77 -16.74
C GLU A 288 -82.43 -120.06 -17.09
N THR A 289 -81.09 -120.08 -17.00
CA THR A 289 -80.29 -121.32 -17.13
C THR A 289 -80.57 -122.33 -16.01
N GLY A 290 -80.78 -121.86 -14.77
CA GLY A 290 -81.20 -122.73 -13.66
C GLY A 290 -82.57 -123.40 -13.88
N ALA A 291 -83.53 -122.67 -14.46
CA ALA A 291 -84.84 -123.20 -14.82
C ALA A 291 -84.77 -124.23 -15.96
N LEU A 292 -83.93 -123.99 -16.98
CA LEU A 292 -83.66 -124.95 -18.05
C LEU A 292 -83.04 -126.25 -17.52
N GLN A 293 -82.08 -126.16 -16.59
CA GLN A 293 -81.48 -127.33 -15.95
C GLN A 293 -82.53 -128.16 -15.17
N ALA A 294 -83.43 -127.51 -14.44
CA ALA A 294 -84.51 -128.18 -13.72
C ALA A 294 -85.53 -128.87 -14.65
N ALA A 295 -85.80 -128.30 -15.83
CA ALA A 295 -86.64 -128.91 -16.85
C ALA A 295 -86.00 -130.18 -17.45
N LYS A 296 -84.70 -130.13 -17.79
CA LYS A 296 -83.93 -131.29 -18.30
C LYS A 296 -84.02 -132.49 -17.35
N ASN A 297 -83.69 -132.28 -16.08
CA ASN A 297 -83.69 -133.33 -15.05
C ASN A 297 -85.09 -133.95 -14.83
N LYS A 298 -86.17 -133.27 -15.22
CA LYS A 298 -87.54 -133.80 -15.14
C LYS A 298 -87.89 -134.71 -16.32
N LEU A 299 -87.41 -134.42 -17.53
CA LEU A 299 -87.56 -135.34 -18.68
C LEU A 299 -86.77 -136.64 -18.46
N GLU A 300 -85.55 -136.57 -17.93
CA GLU A 300 -84.69 -137.74 -17.72
C GLU A 300 -85.39 -138.82 -16.87
N LYS A 301 -86.04 -138.41 -15.77
CA LYS A 301 -86.83 -139.32 -14.93
C LYS A 301 -88.04 -139.95 -15.62
N GLN A 302 -88.65 -139.26 -16.59
CA GLN A 302 -89.78 -139.83 -17.36
C GLN A 302 -89.31 -140.89 -18.36
N VAL A 303 -88.08 -140.76 -18.88
CA VAL A 303 -87.47 -141.80 -19.75
C VAL A 303 -87.13 -143.05 -18.93
N GLU A 304 -86.61 -142.89 -17.72
CA GLU A 304 -86.30 -144.01 -16.80
C GLU A 304 -87.55 -144.86 -16.49
N GLU A 305 -88.68 -144.23 -16.13
CA GLU A 305 -89.92 -144.96 -15.81
C GLU A 305 -90.49 -145.74 -17.01
N LEU A 306 -90.51 -145.12 -18.20
CA LEU A 306 -90.97 -145.76 -19.42
C LEU A 306 -90.08 -146.96 -19.83
N THR A 307 -88.77 -146.84 -19.60
CA THR A 307 -87.82 -147.93 -19.89
C THR A 307 -88.06 -149.15 -18.99
N TRP A 308 -88.41 -148.94 -17.72
CA TRP A 308 -88.70 -150.01 -16.77
C TRP A 308 -89.96 -150.80 -17.16
N ARG A 309 -91.05 -150.12 -17.55
CA ARG A 309 -92.30 -150.77 -17.98
C ARG A 309 -92.09 -151.70 -19.19
N LEU A 310 -91.28 -151.27 -20.17
CA LEU A 310 -90.94 -152.05 -21.36
C LEU A 310 -90.14 -153.34 -21.05
N GLN A 311 -89.36 -153.35 -19.96
CA GLN A 311 -88.57 -154.51 -19.54
C GLN A 311 -89.40 -155.56 -18.79
N LEU A 312 -90.47 -155.15 -18.11
CA LEU A 312 -91.37 -156.06 -17.40
C LEU A 312 -92.23 -156.88 -18.39
N GLU A 313 -92.82 -156.21 -19.39
CA GLU A 313 -93.68 -156.86 -20.39
C GLU A 313 -92.94 -157.93 -21.22
N LYS A 314 -91.64 -157.74 -21.47
CA LYS A 314 -90.80 -158.70 -22.20
C LYS A 314 -90.60 -160.03 -21.48
N ARG A 315 -90.67 -160.07 -20.15
CA ARG A 315 -90.52 -161.32 -19.38
C ARG A 315 -91.78 -162.18 -19.49
N MET A 316 -92.94 -161.57 -19.30
CA MET A 316 -94.25 -162.25 -19.34
C MET A 316 -94.56 -162.95 -20.67
N ARG A 317 -93.89 -162.55 -21.77
CA ARG A 317 -94.02 -163.23 -23.08
C ARG A 317 -93.13 -164.47 -23.20
N ALA A 318 -91.97 -164.51 -22.54
CA ALA A 318 -91.07 -165.67 -22.56
C ALA A 318 -91.65 -166.85 -21.77
N ASP A 319 -92.12 -166.60 -20.55
CA ASP A 319 -92.72 -167.61 -19.66
C ASP A 319 -93.94 -168.31 -20.33
N LEU A 320 -94.66 -167.58 -21.19
CA LEU A 320 -95.81 -168.05 -21.96
C LEU A 320 -95.43 -168.91 -23.19
N GLU A 321 -94.26 -168.71 -23.78
CA GLU A 321 -93.74 -169.58 -24.84
C GLU A 321 -93.15 -170.87 -24.24
N GLU A 322 -92.47 -170.80 -23.09
CA GLU A 322 -91.90 -171.97 -22.42
C GLU A 322 -92.98 -172.97 -21.99
N ALA A 323 -94.07 -172.50 -21.37
CA ALA A 323 -95.24 -173.33 -21.03
C ALA A 323 -95.85 -174.05 -22.25
N LYS A 324 -95.80 -173.43 -23.44
CA LYS A 324 -96.34 -173.99 -24.69
C LYS A 324 -95.48 -175.12 -25.27
N THR A 325 -94.18 -175.16 -24.96
CA THR A 325 -93.29 -176.23 -25.43
C THR A 325 -93.41 -177.52 -24.62
N GLN A 326 -93.70 -177.44 -23.31
CA GLN A 326 -93.85 -178.61 -22.43
C GLN A 326 -95.15 -179.43 -22.63
N GLU A 327 -96.18 -178.85 -23.25
CA GLU A 327 -97.38 -179.60 -23.68
C GLU A 327 -97.13 -180.36 -24.99
N ASN A 328 -96.45 -179.73 -25.96
CA ASN A 328 -96.22 -180.33 -27.28
C ASN A 328 -95.34 -181.60 -27.21
N SER A 329 -94.36 -181.65 -26.31
CA SER A 329 -93.49 -182.82 -26.16
C SER A 329 -94.24 -184.07 -25.70
N LYS A 330 -95.31 -183.94 -24.91
CA LYS A 330 -96.14 -185.08 -24.45
C LYS A 330 -97.02 -185.64 -25.56
N LEU A 331 -97.54 -184.78 -26.43
CA LEU A 331 -98.35 -185.20 -27.58
C LEU A 331 -97.49 -185.85 -28.69
N GLN A 332 -96.23 -185.44 -28.82
CA GLN A 332 -95.32 -186.01 -29.82
C GLN A 332 -94.92 -187.47 -29.54
N THR A 333 -94.81 -187.90 -28.27
CA THR A 333 -94.47 -189.29 -27.93
C THR A 333 -95.58 -190.28 -28.32
N ALA A 334 -96.85 -189.85 -28.29
CA ALA A 334 -98.00 -190.69 -28.63
C ALA A 334 -98.20 -190.86 -30.16
N LEU A 335 -97.44 -190.15 -30.99
CA LEU A 335 -97.63 -190.08 -32.44
C LEU A 335 -96.53 -190.82 -33.24
N GLN A 336 -95.47 -191.30 -32.58
CA GLN A 336 -94.35 -191.98 -33.26
C GLN A 336 -94.60 -193.48 -33.53
N ASP A 337 -95.56 -194.11 -32.87
CA ASP A 337 -95.72 -195.58 -32.85
C ASP A 337 -96.76 -196.13 -33.87
N LEU A 338 -97.50 -195.26 -34.57
CA LEU A 338 -98.63 -195.67 -35.43
C LEU A 338 -98.33 -195.74 -36.94
N GLN A 339 -97.51 -194.83 -37.48
CA GLN A 339 -97.08 -194.80 -38.88
C GLN A 339 -95.75 -194.04 -38.98
N LEU A 340 -94.62 -194.55 -39.52
CA LEU A 340 -94.24 -195.83 -40.14
C LEU A 340 -95.13 -196.42 -41.25
N GLN A 341 -95.97 -195.59 -41.88
CA GLN A 341 -96.49 -195.86 -43.22
C GLN A 341 -96.41 -194.56 -44.02
N PHE A 342 -95.96 -194.64 -45.28
CA PHE A 342 -95.91 -193.55 -46.27
C PHE A 342 -95.43 -192.17 -45.75
N LYS A 343 -94.17 -191.76 -45.92
CA LYS A 343 -93.20 -192.14 -46.95
C LYS A 343 -93.76 -191.99 -48.37
N GLU A 344 -94.14 -190.76 -48.76
CA GLU A 344 -93.74 -190.14 -50.04
C GLU A 344 -94.23 -188.67 -50.15
N THR A 345 -93.63 -187.92 -51.08
CA THR A 345 -93.73 -186.44 -51.30
C THR A 345 -93.14 -185.55 -50.17
N LYS A 346 -92.07 -184.74 -50.29
CA LYS A 346 -91.46 -183.89 -51.36
C LYS A 346 -92.04 -182.45 -51.39
N GLU A 347 -91.30 -181.32 -51.30
CA GLU A 347 -89.88 -180.98 -50.99
C GLU A 347 -89.71 -179.44 -50.76
N MET A 348 -88.56 -178.99 -50.22
CA MET A 348 -87.83 -177.73 -50.53
C MET A 348 -88.25 -176.28 -50.09
N LEU A 349 -87.32 -175.62 -49.33
CA LEU A 349 -86.67 -174.26 -49.53
C LEU A 349 -87.13 -172.89 -48.89
N LEU A 350 -86.19 -172.28 -48.12
CA LEU A 350 -85.59 -170.88 -48.17
C LEU A 350 -86.11 -169.57 -47.44
N LYS A 351 -85.40 -169.16 -46.37
CA LYS A 351 -84.44 -168.00 -46.16
C LYS A 351 -84.74 -166.43 -46.17
N GLU A 352 -84.28 -165.75 -45.07
CA GLU A 352 -83.36 -164.54 -44.88
C GLU A 352 -83.59 -163.00 -45.26
N ARG A 353 -83.54 -162.07 -44.25
CA ARG A 353 -82.56 -160.93 -43.92
C ARG A 353 -82.50 -159.41 -44.45
N GLU A 354 -82.21 -158.42 -43.53
CA GLU A 354 -81.27 -157.19 -43.45
C GLU A 354 -81.31 -155.72 -44.11
N ALA A 355 -80.62 -154.71 -43.43
CA ALA A 355 -79.86 -153.42 -43.82
C ALA A 355 -80.55 -152.04 -44.25
N ALA A 356 -80.04 -150.75 -44.36
CA ALA A 356 -78.88 -149.78 -44.00
C ALA A 356 -79.28 -148.24 -44.29
N LYS A 357 -78.58 -147.03 -44.28
CA LYS A 357 -77.21 -146.39 -43.98
C LYS A 357 -77.18 -144.78 -43.73
N VAL A 358 -76.16 -143.93 -44.12
CA VAL A 358 -75.72 -142.57 -43.52
C VAL A 358 -74.99 -141.50 -44.47
N ALA A 359 -74.85 -140.13 -44.19
CA ALA A 359 -73.86 -139.09 -44.75
C ALA A 359 -73.79 -137.57 -44.17
N ALA A 360 -72.84 -136.61 -44.56
CA ALA A 360 -72.54 -135.22 -43.94
C ALA A 360 -71.70 -134.06 -44.72
N GLU A 361 -71.41 -132.85 -44.10
CA GLU A 361 -70.26 -131.79 -44.23
C GLU A 361 -70.28 -130.26 -44.80
N ARG A 362 -69.48 -129.32 -44.18
CA ARG A 362 -68.76 -127.99 -44.54
C ARG A 362 -69.28 -126.47 -44.46
N ILE A 363 -68.45 -125.43 -44.84
CA ILE A 363 -68.24 -123.99 -44.32
C ILE A 363 -67.63 -122.97 -45.40
N PRO A 364 -67.07 -121.67 -45.27
CA PRO A 364 -66.82 -120.60 -44.20
C PRO A 364 -66.90 -119.01 -44.58
N VAL A 365 -66.27 -118.06 -43.80
CA VAL A 365 -65.76 -116.60 -44.03
C VAL A 365 -66.76 -115.35 -44.06
N ILE A 366 -66.53 -113.98 -43.96
CA ILE A 366 -65.48 -112.85 -43.85
C ILE A 366 -66.08 -111.57 -43.03
N GLN A 367 -65.71 -110.24 -42.85
CA GLN A 367 -64.67 -109.17 -43.17
C GLN A 367 -64.77 -107.79 -42.33
N GLU A 368 -63.66 -107.02 -42.07
CA GLU A 368 -63.37 -105.50 -41.92
C GLU A 368 -64.23 -104.38 -41.15
N ILE A 369 -63.84 -103.09 -40.79
CA ILE A 369 -62.74 -102.48 -39.91
C ILE A 369 -63.11 -101.32 -38.84
N PRO A 370 -63.19 -99.95 -39.08
CA PRO A 370 -62.46 -98.91 -38.24
C PRO A 370 -63.11 -97.53 -37.77
N VAL A 371 -62.54 -96.82 -36.74
CA VAL A 371 -62.28 -95.32 -36.50
C VAL A 371 -62.24 -94.81 -35.01
N ILE A 372 -61.10 -94.18 -34.59
CA ILE A 372 -60.77 -93.12 -33.54
C ILE A 372 -61.47 -93.06 -32.14
N ASP A 373 -60.68 -93.03 -31.03
CA ASP A 373 -60.45 -91.85 -30.13
C ASP A 373 -59.30 -92.03 -29.08
N HIS A 374 -58.77 -90.95 -28.47
CA HIS A 374 -57.52 -90.93 -27.69
C HIS A 374 -57.47 -89.89 -26.52
N GLU A 375 -57.67 -90.32 -25.25
CA GLU A 375 -57.81 -89.43 -24.09
C GLU A 375 -56.64 -89.48 -23.06
N MET A 376 -55.41 -89.12 -23.48
CA MET A 376 -54.22 -89.10 -22.57
C MET A 376 -53.37 -87.82 -22.63
N MET A 377 -53.66 -86.89 -23.55
CA MET A 377 -52.74 -85.81 -23.92
C MET A 377 -52.86 -84.51 -23.07
N ASP A 378 -54.07 -84.18 -22.61
CA ASP A 378 -54.37 -82.85 -22.02
C ASP A 378 -53.80 -82.58 -20.62
N LYS A 379 -53.24 -83.59 -19.95
CA LYS A 379 -52.65 -83.41 -18.61
C LYS A 379 -51.21 -82.91 -18.67
N LEU A 380 -50.50 -83.14 -19.77
CA LEU A 380 -49.10 -82.73 -19.94
C LEU A 380 -48.95 -81.35 -20.60
N SER A 381 -49.94 -80.88 -21.37
CA SER A 381 -49.93 -79.53 -21.97
C SER A 381 -50.11 -78.43 -20.93
N ALA A 382 -51.08 -78.58 -20.02
CA ALA A 382 -51.43 -77.58 -19.00
C ALA A 382 -50.37 -77.40 -17.88
N GLU A 383 -49.44 -78.34 -17.74
CA GLU A 383 -48.30 -78.24 -16.81
C GLU A 383 -47.07 -77.62 -17.50
N ASN A 384 -46.83 -77.95 -18.78
CA ASN A 384 -45.83 -77.28 -19.62
C ASN A 384 -46.08 -75.77 -19.79
N GLU A 385 -47.32 -75.33 -20.01
CA GLU A 385 -47.62 -73.89 -20.13
C GLU A 385 -47.39 -73.12 -18.81
N LYS A 386 -47.55 -73.77 -17.65
CA LYS A 386 -47.19 -73.15 -16.36
C LYS A 386 -45.68 -73.07 -16.15
N LEU A 387 -44.94 -74.08 -16.60
CA LEU A 387 -43.48 -74.06 -16.58
C LEU A 387 -42.94 -72.98 -17.53
N LYS A 388 -43.45 -72.86 -18.75
CA LYS A 388 -43.17 -71.73 -19.66
C LYS A 388 -43.45 -70.37 -19.00
N ALA A 389 -44.64 -70.18 -18.43
CA ALA A 389 -44.99 -68.90 -17.81
C ALA A 389 -44.09 -68.55 -16.61
N LEU A 390 -43.60 -69.55 -15.87
CA LEU A 390 -42.62 -69.34 -14.79
C LEU A 390 -41.21 -69.05 -15.36
N VAL A 391 -40.78 -69.79 -16.38
CA VAL A 391 -39.52 -69.61 -17.10
C VAL A 391 -39.46 -68.20 -17.67
N SER A 392 -40.44 -67.74 -18.44
CA SER A 392 -40.43 -66.37 -18.98
C SER A 392 -40.63 -65.28 -17.92
N SER A 393 -41.27 -65.58 -16.78
CA SER A 393 -41.24 -64.68 -15.63
C SER A 393 -39.87 -64.62 -14.92
N LEU A 394 -38.98 -65.58 -15.15
CA LEU A 394 -37.60 -65.59 -14.66
C LEU A 394 -36.64 -65.00 -15.71
N GLU A 395 -36.79 -65.32 -16.99
CA GLU A 395 -36.05 -64.71 -18.12
C GLU A 395 -36.19 -63.18 -18.11
N ILE A 396 -37.42 -62.65 -18.00
CA ILE A 396 -37.65 -61.19 -17.91
C ILE A 396 -36.95 -60.57 -16.68
N LYS A 397 -36.89 -61.29 -15.56
CA LYS A 397 -36.20 -60.82 -14.35
C LYS A 397 -34.69 -60.89 -14.48
N ILE A 398 -34.16 -61.93 -15.11
CA ILE A 398 -32.74 -62.10 -15.43
C ILE A 398 -32.30 -60.92 -16.32
N VAL A 399 -33.01 -60.67 -17.42
CA VAL A 399 -32.75 -59.52 -18.32
C VAL A 399 -32.89 -58.17 -17.58
N GLU A 400 -33.86 -58.01 -16.68
CA GLU A 400 -33.96 -56.81 -15.83
C GLU A 400 -32.78 -56.65 -14.84
N THR A 401 -32.21 -57.74 -14.33
CA THR A 401 -31.04 -57.70 -13.44
C THR A 401 -29.73 -57.53 -14.21
N GLU A 402 -29.58 -58.18 -15.36
CA GLU A 402 -28.44 -58.02 -16.27
C GLU A 402 -28.37 -56.59 -16.78
N LYS A 403 -29.50 -56.01 -17.22
CA LYS A 403 -29.55 -54.61 -17.65
C LYS A 403 -29.17 -53.63 -16.52
N LYS A 404 -29.64 -53.87 -15.29
CA LYS A 404 -29.25 -53.02 -14.14
C LYS A 404 -27.78 -53.21 -13.78
N TYR A 405 -27.26 -54.43 -13.88
CA TYR A 405 -25.84 -54.73 -13.67
C TYR A 405 -24.98 -54.00 -14.71
N GLU A 406 -25.33 -54.10 -15.99
CA GLU A 406 -24.69 -53.41 -17.13
C GLU A 406 -24.71 -51.88 -16.98
N GLU A 407 -25.85 -51.31 -16.56
CA GLU A 407 -25.98 -49.87 -16.26
C GLU A 407 -25.09 -49.45 -15.07
N THR A 408 -25.01 -50.26 -14.01
CA THR A 408 -24.09 -49.99 -12.89
C THR A 408 -22.62 -50.21 -13.25
N ASN A 409 -22.31 -51.18 -14.13
CA ASN A 409 -20.95 -51.48 -14.54
C ASN A 409 -20.37 -50.32 -15.35
N LYS A 410 -21.11 -49.82 -16.35
CA LYS A 410 -20.73 -48.63 -17.15
C LYS A 410 -20.55 -47.39 -16.29
N LEU A 411 -21.45 -47.14 -15.32
CA LEU A 411 -21.30 -46.05 -14.36
C LEU A 411 -20.05 -46.21 -13.45
N SER A 412 -19.58 -47.44 -13.23
CA SER A 412 -18.34 -47.71 -12.49
C SER A 412 -17.10 -47.55 -13.37
N GLU A 413 -17.15 -47.97 -14.63
CA GLU A 413 -16.10 -47.77 -15.65
C GLU A 413 -15.87 -46.29 -15.96
N ASP A 414 -16.94 -45.51 -16.16
CA ASP A 414 -16.85 -44.04 -16.36
C ASP A 414 -16.20 -43.35 -15.15
N ARG A 415 -16.53 -43.78 -13.93
CA ARG A 415 -15.91 -43.26 -12.69
C ARG A 415 -14.45 -43.66 -12.56
N LEU A 416 -14.11 -44.90 -12.91
CA LEU A 416 -12.73 -45.38 -12.90
C LEU A 416 -11.88 -44.64 -13.93
N LYS A 417 -12.44 -44.33 -15.11
CA LYS A 417 -11.79 -43.52 -16.14
C LYS A 417 -11.56 -42.08 -15.68
N GLN A 418 -12.56 -41.44 -15.07
CA GLN A 418 -12.39 -40.10 -14.46
C GLN A 418 -11.33 -40.08 -13.35
N ALA A 419 -11.24 -41.15 -12.55
CA ALA A 419 -10.19 -41.30 -11.55
C ALA A 419 -8.78 -41.42 -12.18
N MET A 420 -8.62 -42.29 -13.20
CA MET A 420 -7.35 -42.43 -13.93
C MET A 420 -6.91 -41.14 -14.64
N GLU A 421 -7.86 -40.38 -15.22
CA GLU A 421 -7.55 -39.08 -15.83
C GLU A 421 -7.11 -38.06 -14.78
N ALA A 422 -7.74 -38.03 -13.60
CA ALA A 422 -7.33 -37.17 -12.48
C ALA A 422 -5.94 -37.56 -11.93
N GLU A 423 -5.66 -38.85 -11.76
CA GLU A 423 -4.32 -39.34 -11.36
C GLU A 423 -3.26 -38.99 -12.41
N SER A 424 -3.56 -39.11 -13.71
CA SER A 424 -2.66 -38.69 -14.79
C SER A 424 -2.33 -37.19 -14.71
N MET A 425 -3.31 -36.33 -14.39
CA MET A 425 -3.06 -34.90 -14.15
C MET A 425 -2.21 -34.66 -12.90
N ILE A 426 -2.45 -35.39 -11.80
CA ILE A 426 -1.65 -35.29 -10.57
C ILE A 426 -0.20 -35.73 -10.81
N VAL A 427 0.03 -36.81 -11.57
CA VAL A 427 1.37 -37.28 -11.93
C VAL A 427 2.09 -36.25 -12.82
N LYS A 428 1.41 -35.69 -13.84
CA LYS A 428 1.96 -34.59 -14.66
C LYS A 428 2.29 -33.36 -13.83
N LEU A 429 1.43 -32.97 -12.89
CA LEU A 429 1.69 -31.83 -12.01
C LEU A 429 2.91 -32.09 -11.13
N LYS A 430 2.99 -33.26 -10.48
CA LYS A 430 4.14 -33.68 -9.67
C LYS A 430 5.45 -33.65 -10.45
N THR A 431 5.50 -34.20 -11.68
CA THR A 431 6.74 -34.16 -12.49
C THR A 431 7.09 -32.75 -12.96
N THR A 432 6.11 -31.88 -13.24
CA THR A 432 6.42 -30.46 -13.53
C THR A 432 6.93 -29.70 -12.31
N VAL A 433 6.43 -29.98 -11.11
CA VAL A 433 6.93 -29.40 -9.85
C VAL A 433 8.35 -29.88 -9.56
N HIS A 434 8.60 -31.19 -9.63
CA HIS A 434 9.92 -31.74 -9.32
C HIS A 434 11.01 -31.21 -10.28
N ARG A 435 10.69 -31.11 -11.58
CA ARG A 435 11.59 -30.49 -12.59
C ARG A 435 11.80 -28.98 -12.40
N LEU A 436 10.96 -28.30 -11.60
CA LEU A 436 11.19 -26.91 -11.18
C LEU A 436 12.05 -26.86 -9.89
N GLU A 437 11.84 -27.79 -8.96
CA GLU A 437 12.67 -27.97 -7.76
C GLU A 437 14.13 -28.29 -8.15
N GLU A 438 14.35 -29.22 -9.07
CA GLU A 438 15.65 -29.54 -9.67
C GLU A 438 16.31 -28.29 -10.26
N LYS A 439 15.61 -27.56 -11.15
CA LYS A 439 16.14 -26.34 -11.77
C LYS A 439 16.45 -25.21 -10.79
N ILE A 440 15.73 -25.12 -9.67
CA ILE A 440 16.04 -24.16 -8.60
C ILE A 440 17.29 -24.61 -7.83
N SER A 441 17.40 -25.91 -7.51
CA SER A 441 18.59 -26.50 -6.89
C SER A 441 19.84 -26.30 -7.76
N ASP A 442 19.74 -26.54 -9.07
CA ASP A 442 20.82 -26.33 -10.03
C ASP A 442 21.25 -24.86 -10.05
N MET A 443 20.30 -23.93 -10.23
CA MET A 443 20.52 -22.48 -10.25
C MET A 443 21.11 -21.95 -8.94
N GLU A 444 20.73 -22.53 -7.79
CA GLU A 444 21.32 -22.26 -6.49
C GLU A 444 22.75 -22.82 -6.38
N SER A 445 23.01 -24.01 -6.90
CA SER A 445 24.35 -24.61 -6.91
C SER A 445 25.31 -23.80 -7.78
N GLU A 446 24.85 -23.35 -8.95
CA GLU A 446 25.59 -22.48 -9.86
C GLU A 446 25.86 -21.12 -9.21
N ASN A 447 24.87 -20.52 -8.53
CA ASN A 447 25.09 -19.31 -7.72
C ASN A 447 26.11 -19.49 -6.59
N LYS A 448 26.12 -20.66 -5.91
CA LYS A 448 27.10 -20.98 -4.87
C LYS A 448 28.50 -21.14 -5.49
N ILE A 449 28.61 -21.80 -6.64
CA ILE A 449 29.87 -21.97 -7.40
C ILE A 449 30.40 -20.62 -7.90
N LEU A 450 29.59 -19.75 -8.52
CA LEU A 450 30.03 -18.41 -8.95
C LEU A 450 30.54 -17.57 -7.78
N ARG A 451 29.85 -17.59 -6.63
CA ARG A 451 30.30 -16.87 -5.42
C ARG A 451 31.62 -17.44 -4.88
N GLN A 452 31.79 -18.76 -4.88
CA GLN A 452 33.01 -19.42 -4.43
C GLN A 452 34.18 -19.19 -5.40
N GLN A 453 33.95 -19.22 -6.72
CA GLN A 453 34.93 -18.85 -7.74
C GLN A 453 35.36 -17.38 -7.62
N THR A 454 34.40 -16.46 -7.39
CA THR A 454 34.70 -15.03 -7.18
C THR A 454 35.61 -14.82 -5.96
N LEU A 455 35.30 -15.46 -4.83
CA LEU A 455 36.09 -15.39 -3.60
C LEU A 455 37.51 -15.97 -3.77
N LEU A 456 37.66 -17.05 -4.54
CA LEU A 456 38.96 -17.66 -4.83
C LEU A 456 39.79 -16.84 -5.84
N ALA A 457 39.14 -16.22 -6.82
CA ALA A 457 39.79 -15.38 -7.82
C ALA A 457 40.43 -14.12 -7.20
N THR A 458 39.78 -13.50 -6.21
CA THR A 458 40.31 -12.32 -5.51
C THR A 458 41.53 -12.59 -4.60
N SER A 459 42.01 -13.83 -4.51
CA SER A 459 43.14 -14.21 -3.65
C SER A 459 44.53 -14.14 -4.32
N LYS A 460 44.63 -13.81 -5.62
CA LYS A 460 45.92 -13.76 -6.34
C LYS A 460 46.07 -12.56 -7.29
N GLY A 461 47.06 -11.72 -7.01
CA GLY A 461 47.77 -10.93 -8.02
C GLY A 461 47.25 -9.52 -8.29
N ALA A 462 47.69 -8.54 -7.50
CA ALA A 462 47.68 -7.14 -7.89
C ALA A 462 49.14 -6.64 -8.00
N SER A 463 49.74 -6.73 -9.19
CA SER A 463 51.07 -6.18 -9.51
C SER A 463 51.34 -6.17 -11.02
N GLY A 464 51.80 -5.03 -11.55
CA GLY A 464 52.68 -5.01 -12.73
C GLY A 464 52.07 -4.94 -14.14
N GLN A 465 51.73 -3.71 -14.57
CA GLN A 465 52.07 -3.10 -15.87
C GLN A 465 51.67 -3.72 -17.24
N SER A 466 51.40 -2.79 -18.18
CA SER A 466 51.11 -2.89 -19.63
C SER A 466 52.39 -3.16 -20.48
N PRO A 467 52.36 -3.33 -21.83
CA PRO A 467 51.32 -2.89 -22.80
C PRO A 467 51.03 -3.77 -24.05
N ASP A 468 50.14 -3.24 -24.91
CA ASP A 468 50.04 -3.41 -26.39
C ASP A 468 49.70 -4.77 -27.01
N SER A 469 48.93 -4.86 -28.12
CA SER A 469 48.12 -3.87 -28.87
C SER A 469 47.12 -4.57 -29.83
N VAL A 470 46.43 -3.79 -30.71
CA VAL A 470 45.53 -4.23 -31.81
C VAL A 470 44.12 -4.67 -31.33
N THR A 471 42.97 -4.14 -31.79
CA THR A 471 42.63 -3.36 -33.02
C THR A 471 41.73 -2.14 -32.71
N LYS A 472 41.69 -1.13 -33.60
CA LYS A 472 40.76 0.03 -33.55
C LYS A 472 39.54 -0.15 -34.49
N VAL A 473 38.34 0.18 -34.01
CA VAL A 473 37.21 0.86 -34.71
C VAL A 473 36.44 1.60 -33.61
N LEU A 474 36.36 2.93 -33.51
CA LEU A 474 35.70 3.97 -34.33
C LEU A 474 34.16 4.02 -34.21
N GLU A 475 33.63 5.25 -34.24
CA GLU A 475 32.22 5.61 -34.03
C GLU A 475 31.37 5.54 -35.31
N ASN A 476 30.09 5.90 -35.16
CA ASN A 476 28.99 5.98 -36.14
C ASN A 476 28.26 4.64 -36.42
N GLY A 477 26.92 4.54 -36.38
CA GLY A 477 25.88 5.48 -35.92
C GLY A 477 24.76 5.72 -36.94
N HIS A 478 23.58 6.12 -36.43
CA HIS A 478 22.42 6.68 -37.18
C HIS A 478 21.72 5.77 -38.23
N HIS A 479 20.48 6.05 -38.67
CA HIS A 479 19.24 6.39 -37.94
C HIS A 479 18.06 6.36 -38.94
N ALA A 480 16.91 5.79 -38.57
CA ALA A 480 15.58 6.06 -39.13
C ALA A 480 14.55 5.71 -38.04
N SER A 481 13.49 6.48 -37.76
CA SER A 481 12.36 6.90 -38.62
C SER A 481 11.57 5.71 -39.20
N GLU A 482 10.24 5.62 -39.05
CA GLU A 482 9.32 6.58 -38.42
C GLU A 482 8.05 5.91 -37.85
N ALA A 483 7.07 6.74 -37.48
CA ALA A 483 5.90 6.37 -36.69
C ALA A 483 4.82 5.56 -37.44
N LEU A 484 3.73 5.29 -36.68
CA LEU A 484 2.31 5.23 -37.09
C LEU A 484 1.63 3.84 -37.02
N ARG A 485 0.42 3.84 -36.41
CA ARG A 485 -0.63 2.78 -36.39
C ARG A 485 -0.29 1.54 -35.53
N SER A 486 -1.15 1.01 -34.65
CA SER A 486 -2.61 1.11 -34.44
C SER A 486 -3.48 0.38 -35.47
N ASN A 487 -3.84 -0.88 -35.15
CA ASN A 487 -4.94 -1.69 -35.70
C ASN A 487 -4.98 -1.96 -37.22
N ASP A 488 -5.20 -3.22 -37.60
CA ASP A 488 -6.60 -3.65 -37.85
C ASP A 488 -6.77 -5.18 -37.91
N LEU A 489 -7.89 -5.64 -37.32
CA LEU A 489 -8.87 -6.67 -37.75
C LEU A 489 -8.36 -8.07 -38.23
N LEU A 490 -9.08 -9.18 -38.05
CA LEU A 490 -10.52 -9.45 -37.96
C LEU A 490 -10.78 -10.57 -36.90
N HIS A 491 -11.95 -10.82 -36.29
CA HIS A 491 -13.32 -10.31 -36.43
C HIS A 491 -14.02 -10.23 -35.05
N THR A 492 -14.97 -9.30 -34.89
CA THR A 492 -16.04 -9.25 -33.85
C THR A 492 -17.28 -10.07 -34.31
N PRO A 493 -18.40 -10.29 -33.53
CA PRO A 493 -19.03 -9.36 -32.57
C PRO A 493 -19.82 -9.90 -31.33
N VAL A 494 -19.97 -9.04 -30.29
CA VAL A 494 -21.21 -8.78 -29.47
C VAL A 494 -21.80 -9.95 -28.62
N LYS A 495 -22.07 -9.83 -27.31
CA LYS A 495 -23.19 -9.05 -26.69
C LYS A 495 -23.18 -9.07 -25.14
N GLY A 496 -23.44 -7.94 -24.46
CA GLY A 496 -23.82 -7.83 -23.02
C GLY A 496 -22.74 -8.21 -21.98
N GLY A 497 -22.90 -7.91 -20.68
CA GLY A 497 -23.89 -7.07 -20.01
C GLY A 497 -24.11 -7.41 -18.52
N TYR A 498 -23.78 -6.48 -17.61
CA TYR A 498 -24.06 -6.48 -16.15
C TYR A 498 -23.23 -7.39 -15.20
N GLU A 499 -23.37 -7.07 -13.90
CA GLU A 499 -23.15 -7.88 -12.67
C GLU A 499 -21.76 -7.99 -12.00
N THR A 500 -21.46 -6.95 -11.19
CA THR A 500 -21.04 -7.04 -9.76
C THR A 500 -19.66 -7.64 -9.35
N PRO A 501 -19.18 -7.41 -8.09
CA PRO A 501 -17.75 -7.49 -7.77
C PRO A 501 -17.31 -8.72 -6.96
N ASP A 502 -16.00 -8.72 -6.66
CA ASP A 502 -15.27 -9.50 -5.66
C ASP A 502 -14.89 -10.94 -6.02
N ASN A 503 -13.62 -11.14 -6.42
CA ASN A 503 -12.61 -11.90 -5.65
C ASN A 503 -11.31 -12.04 -6.48
N LYS A 504 -10.23 -11.35 -6.10
CA LYS A 504 -8.85 -11.72 -6.49
C LYS A 504 -8.11 -12.21 -5.24
N PRO A 505 -7.33 -13.30 -5.32
CA PRO A 505 -6.62 -13.83 -4.16
C PRO A 505 -5.60 -12.82 -3.63
N ARG A 506 -5.46 -12.74 -2.31
CA ARG A 506 -4.46 -11.89 -1.66
C ARG A 506 -3.06 -12.44 -1.94
N ARG A 507 -2.24 -11.69 -2.67
CA ARG A 507 -0.77 -11.86 -2.69
C ARG A 507 -0.21 -11.83 -1.26
N PRO A 508 0.91 -12.53 -0.99
CA PRO A 508 1.50 -12.56 0.36
C PRO A 508 1.95 -11.16 0.82
N PRO A 509 2.09 -10.93 2.15
CA PRO A 509 2.39 -9.60 2.68
C PRO A 509 3.74 -9.02 2.25
N ILE A 510 4.72 -9.87 1.90
CA ILE A 510 6.09 -9.48 1.59
C ILE A 510 6.19 -8.85 0.19
N ASP A 511 5.61 -9.48 -0.83
CA ASP A 511 5.57 -8.93 -2.20
C ASP A 511 5.00 -7.50 -2.22
N ARG A 512 3.93 -7.26 -1.44
CA ARG A 512 3.31 -5.95 -1.30
C ARG A 512 4.24 -4.91 -0.69
N GLN A 513 5.03 -5.29 0.31
CA GLN A 513 6.03 -4.38 0.87
C GLN A 513 7.16 -4.06 -0.12
N HIS A 514 7.50 -4.97 -1.03
CA HIS A 514 8.43 -4.66 -2.12
C HIS A 514 7.79 -3.74 -3.17
N GLU A 515 6.57 -4.01 -3.62
CA GLU A 515 5.80 -3.13 -4.53
C GLU A 515 5.63 -1.71 -3.93
N ASP A 516 5.29 -1.60 -2.64
CA ASP A 516 5.15 -0.32 -1.91
C ASP A 516 6.48 0.44 -1.77
N VAL A 517 7.60 -0.27 -1.57
CA VAL A 517 8.95 0.33 -1.42
C VAL A 517 9.48 0.82 -2.76
N ASP A 518 9.24 0.08 -3.85
CA ASP A 518 9.68 0.48 -5.20
C ASP A 518 8.88 1.70 -5.67
N ALA A 519 7.57 1.73 -5.42
CA ALA A 519 6.72 2.89 -5.67
C ALA A 519 7.15 4.12 -4.85
N LEU A 520 7.61 3.95 -3.60
CA LEU A 520 8.18 5.04 -2.81
C LEU A 520 9.46 5.59 -3.46
N MET A 521 10.35 4.72 -3.93
CA MET A 521 11.63 5.13 -4.54
C MET A 521 11.40 5.87 -5.87
N GLU A 522 10.54 5.35 -6.74
CA GLU A 522 10.17 6.04 -7.99
C GLU A 522 9.50 7.40 -7.74
N SER A 523 8.71 7.50 -6.66
CA SER A 523 8.04 8.75 -6.25
C SER A 523 9.00 9.76 -5.61
N VAL A 524 10.10 9.32 -4.98
CA VAL A 524 11.09 10.17 -4.29
C VAL A 524 12.19 10.66 -5.24
N MET A 525 12.56 9.84 -6.24
CA MET A 525 13.60 10.16 -7.22
C MET A 525 13.16 11.22 -8.24
N LYS A 526 11.85 11.36 -8.47
CA LYS A 526 11.26 12.51 -9.17
C LYS A 526 11.13 13.63 -8.15
N ASP A 527 11.71 14.80 -8.40
CA ASP A 527 11.70 15.91 -7.43
C ASP A 527 10.27 16.24 -6.97
N VAL A 528 10.02 16.00 -5.68
CA VAL A 528 8.71 16.18 -5.03
C VAL A 528 8.57 17.59 -4.43
N GLY A 529 9.66 18.38 -4.46
CA GLY A 529 9.74 19.73 -3.96
C GLY A 529 9.35 19.90 -2.49
N PHE A 530 8.69 21.03 -2.21
CA PHE A 530 8.46 21.53 -0.86
C PHE A 530 7.00 21.94 -0.66
N SER A 531 6.40 21.50 0.45
CA SER A 531 5.05 21.90 0.85
C SER A 531 5.11 22.72 2.13
N GLN A 532 4.65 23.98 2.07
CA GLN A 532 4.74 24.95 3.19
C GLN A 532 6.18 25.07 3.75
N GLY A 533 7.18 25.04 2.87
CA GLY A 533 8.60 25.09 3.23
C GLY A 533 9.16 23.82 3.89
N LYS A 534 8.48 22.67 3.74
CA LYS A 534 8.93 21.36 4.25
C LYS A 534 9.28 20.43 3.07
N PRO A 535 10.47 19.79 3.07
CA PRO A 535 10.88 18.88 2.00
C PRO A 535 9.99 17.63 1.98
N VAL A 536 9.28 17.40 0.87
CA VAL A 536 8.18 16.42 0.84
C VAL A 536 8.72 14.99 0.89
N ALA A 537 9.76 14.66 0.11
CA ALA A 537 10.33 13.31 0.08
C ALA A 537 10.84 12.86 1.47
N GLY A 538 11.58 13.71 2.19
CA GLY A 538 12.08 13.40 3.54
C GLY A 538 10.98 13.10 4.55
N PHE A 539 9.85 13.83 4.50
CA PHE A 539 8.67 13.53 5.33
C PHE A 539 7.93 12.26 4.88
N THR A 540 7.84 12.00 3.58
CA THR A 540 7.20 10.79 3.03
C THR A 540 7.98 9.54 3.40
N ILE A 541 9.31 9.52 3.21
CA ILE A 541 10.19 8.42 3.63
C ILE A 541 10.00 8.13 5.13
N TYR A 542 10.04 9.16 5.98
CA TYR A 542 9.83 9.00 7.42
C TYR A 542 8.45 8.39 7.77
N LYS A 543 7.37 8.84 7.10
CA LYS A 543 6.02 8.29 7.32
C LYS A 543 5.89 6.84 6.83
N CYS A 544 6.50 6.47 5.72
CA CYS A 544 6.52 5.09 5.25
C CYS A 544 7.29 4.17 6.21
N LEU A 545 8.47 4.59 6.68
CA LEU A 545 9.27 3.84 7.66
C LEU A 545 8.54 3.66 9.01
N LEU A 546 7.76 4.64 9.46
CA LEU A 546 6.86 4.49 10.61
C LEU A 546 5.72 3.50 10.33
N HIS A 547 5.06 3.61 9.17
CA HIS A 547 3.94 2.75 8.78
C HIS A 547 4.35 1.27 8.67
N TRP A 548 5.50 1.00 8.05
CA TRP A 548 6.10 -0.33 7.95
C TRP A 548 6.81 -0.79 9.25
N LYS A 549 6.81 0.03 10.31
CA LYS A 549 7.52 -0.20 11.59
C LYS A 549 9.01 -0.52 11.45
N SER A 550 9.69 -0.01 10.42
CA SER A 550 11.06 -0.42 10.08
C SER A 550 12.09 -0.16 11.19
N PHE A 551 11.78 0.73 12.14
CA PHE A 551 12.62 1.01 13.32
C PHE A 551 12.54 -0.05 14.43
N GLU A 552 11.43 -0.81 14.50
CA GLU A 552 11.21 -1.92 15.44
C GLU A 552 11.73 -3.27 14.88
N ALA A 553 12.14 -3.32 13.61
CA ALA A 553 12.50 -4.54 12.90
C ALA A 553 13.96 -4.99 13.11
N GLU A 554 14.18 -6.28 13.41
CA GLU A 554 15.52 -6.84 13.64
C GLU A 554 16.32 -7.06 12.35
N ARG A 555 15.62 -7.22 11.22
CA ARG A 555 16.19 -7.28 9.86
C ARG A 555 15.25 -6.53 8.91
N THR A 556 15.80 -5.68 8.04
CA THR A 556 15.06 -5.00 6.98
C THR A 556 16.04 -4.50 5.92
N SER A 557 15.75 -4.74 4.64
CA SER A 557 16.53 -4.23 3.50
C SER A 557 16.08 -2.84 3.03
N VAL A 558 15.00 -2.29 3.62
CA VAL A 558 14.45 -0.98 3.22
C VAL A 558 15.46 0.14 3.48
N PHE A 559 16.24 0.05 4.57
CA PHE A 559 17.30 1.01 4.86
C PHE A 559 18.42 0.97 3.82
N ASP A 560 18.93 -0.22 3.47
CA ASP A 560 20.02 -0.36 2.50
C ASP A 560 19.61 0.16 1.11
N ARG A 561 18.38 -0.14 0.67
CA ARG A 561 17.84 0.35 -0.62
C ARG A 561 17.60 1.86 -0.61
N LEU A 562 17.13 2.44 0.51
CA LEU A 562 17.04 3.90 0.66
C LEU A 562 18.42 4.57 0.68
N ILE A 563 19.43 3.93 1.27
CA ILE A 563 20.82 4.40 1.24
C ILE A 563 21.41 4.33 -0.18
N GLN A 564 21.11 3.28 -0.94
CA GLN A 564 21.53 3.17 -2.35
C GLN A 564 20.84 4.22 -3.24
N MET A 565 19.55 4.47 -3.03
CA MET A 565 18.77 5.52 -3.69
C MET A 565 19.34 6.91 -3.40
N ILE A 566 19.58 7.25 -2.12
CA ILE A 566 20.24 8.52 -1.75
C ILE A 566 21.66 8.57 -2.33
N GLY A 567 22.38 7.45 -2.35
CA GLY A 567 23.72 7.33 -2.93
C GLY A 567 23.78 7.74 -4.40
N SER A 568 23.01 7.06 -5.24
CA SER A 568 22.93 7.35 -6.68
C SER A 568 22.37 8.75 -6.97
N ALA A 569 21.40 9.21 -6.17
CA ALA A 569 20.88 10.56 -6.28
C ALA A 569 21.90 11.66 -5.97
N ILE A 570 23.05 11.36 -5.34
CA ILE A 570 24.13 12.32 -5.08
C ILE A 570 25.45 11.99 -5.80
N GLU A 571 25.36 11.33 -6.96
CA GLU A 571 26.51 11.08 -7.85
C GLU A 571 26.86 12.32 -8.70
N ASP A 572 25.86 13.04 -9.24
CA ASP A 572 26.05 14.40 -9.77
C ASP A 572 26.38 15.35 -8.62
N GLN A 573 27.58 15.93 -8.68
CA GLN A 573 28.12 16.81 -7.66
C GLN A 573 28.26 18.26 -8.11
N ASP A 574 28.06 18.58 -9.40
CA ASP A 574 28.21 19.96 -9.89
C ASP A 574 26.92 20.79 -9.69
N SER A 575 25.74 20.16 -9.60
CA SER A 575 24.47 20.86 -9.33
C SER A 575 24.29 21.22 -7.84
N ASN A 576 24.67 22.46 -7.48
CA ASN A 576 24.42 23.04 -6.15
C ASN A 576 22.93 23.09 -5.77
N GLU A 577 22.00 23.15 -6.75
CA GLU A 577 20.55 23.13 -6.52
C GLU A 577 20.05 21.74 -6.11
N HIS A 578 20.43 20.72 -6.87
CA HIS A 578 20.13 19.31 -6.56
C HIS A 578 20.73 18.88 -5.22
N MET A 579 21.95 19.33 -4.93
CA MET A 579 22.57 19.12 -3.61
C MET A 579 21.83 19.86 -2.49
N ALA A 580 21.30 21.07 -2.73
CA ALA A 580 20.49 21.78 -1.73
C ALA A 580 19.15 21.06 -1.44
N TYR A 581 18.47 20.54 -2.47
CA TYR A 581 17.28 19.70 -2.30
C TYR A 581 17.58 18.46 -1.44
N TRP A 582 18.64 17.71 -1.77
CA TRP A 582 19.01 16.52 -1.00
C TRP A 582 19.51 16.84 0.41
N LEU A 583 20.19 17.97 0.62
CA LEU A 583 20.60 18.43 1.95
C LEU A 583 19.37 18.68 2.85
N SER A 584 18.33 19.35 2.33
CA SER A 584 17.08 19.59 3.06
C SER A 584 16.33 18.30 3.37
N ASN A 585 16.21 17.39 2.40
CA ASN A 585 15.52 16.11 2.58
C ASN A 585 16.24 15.22 3.61
N THR A 586 17.56 15.03 3.46
CA THR A 586 18.37 14.15 4.33
C THR A 586 18.51 14.70 5.75
N SER A 587 18.75 16.02 5.92
CA SER A 587 18.83 16.62 7.26
C SER A 587 17.48 16.63 7.99
N THR A 588 16.37 16.81 7.28
CA THR A 588 15.02 16.70 7.86
C THR A 588 14.71 15.26 8.29
N LEU A 589 15.01 14.28 7.44
CA LEU A 589 14.84 12.86 7.78
C LEU A 589 15.70 12.48 9.00
N LEU A 590 16.96 12.93 9.05
CA LEU A 590 17.87 12.71 10.18
C LEU A 590 17.36 13.34 11.48
N PHE A 591 16.80 14.55 11.43
CA PHE A 591 16.17 15.20 12.59
C PHE A 591 14.94 14.43 13.09
N LEU A 592 14.08 13.96 12.18
CA LEU A 592 12.89 13.16 12.52
C LEU A 592 13.29 11.81 13.15
N LEU A 593 14.33 11.15 12.64
CA LEU A 593 14.91 9.95 13.26
C LEU A 593 15.46 10.26 14.66
N GLN A 594 16.25 11.33 14.82
CA GLN A 594 16.80 11.74 16.13
C GLN A 594 15.71 12.03 17.18
N LYS A 595 14.54 12.53 16.77
CA LYS A 595 13.38 12.75 17.67
C LYS A 595 12.63 11.45 18.04
N SER A 596 12.73 10.41 17.20
CA SER A 596 11.92 9.19 17.30
C SER A 596 12.60 8.04 18.04
N LEU A 597 13.92 7.90 17.86
CA LEU A 597 14.70 6.79 18.43
C LEU A 597 15.14 7.15 19.85
N LYS A 598 14.81 6.32 20.85
CA LYS A 598 15.35 6.49 22.21
C LYS A 598 16.87 6.32 22.23
N PRO A 599 17.62 7.07 23.05
CA PRO A 599 18.95 6.65 23.47
C PRO A 599 18.85 5.32 24.22
N ALA A 600 19.76 4.39 23.92
CA ALA A 600 20.08 3.33 24.88
C ALA A 600 20.72 3.97 26.14
N ASP A 601 20.65 3.27 27.26
CA ASP A 601 21.19 3.66 28.56
C ASP A 601 20.64 4.98 29.14
N ALA A 602 19.40 4.91 29.63
CA ALA A 602 18.80 5.92 30.49
C ALA A 602 18.89 5.54 31.99
N THR A 603 20.10 5.30 32.50
CA THR A 603 20.35 5.32 33.95
C THR A 603 20.38 6.77 34.44
N PRO A 604 19.75 7.11 35.58
CA PRO A 604 19.75 8.47 36.08
C PRO A 604 21.13 8.85 36.68
N VAL A 605 21.49 10.12 36.55
CA VAL A 605 22.67 10.79 37.14
C VAL A 605 24.04 10.44 36.51
N ARG A 606 24.39 11.15 35.43
CA ARG A 606 25.70 11.82 35.30
C ARG A 606 25.64 12.99 34.31
N LYS A 607 26.65 13.87 34.36
CA LYS A 607 26.71 15.12 33.57
C LYS A 607 26.84 14.83 32.05
N PRO A 608 26.38 15.73 31.15
CA PRO A 608 26.43 15.50 29.71
C PRO A 608 27.86 15.31 29.20
N GLN A 609 28.09 14.26 28.43
CA GLN A 609 29.33 14.09 27.66
C GLN A 609 29.33 15.01 26.44
N THR A 610 30.50 15.56 26.10
CA THR A 610 30.68 16.49 24.98
C THR A 610 30.69 15.77 23.64
N ALA A 611 29.69 16.04 22.80
CA ALA A 611 29.64 15.48 21.44
C ALA A 611 30.86 15.92 20.60
N THR A 612 31.52 14.96 19.96
CA THR A 612 32.72 15.17 19.14
C THR A 612 32.41 15.39 17.65
N SER A 613 31.30 14.87 17.13
CA SER A 613 30.90 15.08 15.72
C SER A 613 30.22 16.42 15.47
N LEU A 614 30.36 16.94 14.24
CA LEU A 614 29.73 18.18 13.79
C LEU A 614 28.20 18.11 13.94
N PHE A 615 27.58 17.06 13.42
CA PHE A 615 26.12 16.89 13.54
C PHE A 615 25.64 16.66 14.98
N GLY A 616 26.45 16.04 15.84
CA GLY A 616 26.12 15.86 17.26
C GLY A 616 26.03 17.18 18.02
N ARG A 617 26.84 18.18 17.65
CA ARG A 617 26.76 19.54 18.20
C ARG A 617 25.58 20.33 17.62
N MET A 618 25.28 20.17 16.32
CA MET A 618 24.13 20.84 15.69
C MET A 618 22.79 20.31 16.19
N ALA A 619 22.68 19.02 16.55
CA ALA A 619 21.48 18.45 17.19
C ALA A 619 21.10 19.15 18.52
N MET A 620 22.08 19.61 19.30
CA MET A 620 21.85 20.42 20.51
C MET A 620 21.44 21.87 20.19
N GLY A 621 21.89 22.42 19.04
CA GLY A 621 21.58 23.78 18.60
C GLY A 621 20.08 24.05 18.38
N PHE A 622 19.27 23.02 18.17
CA PHE A 622 17.80 23.13 18.10
C PHE A 622 17.12 23.42 19.45
N ARG A 623 17.87 23.71 20.53
CA ARG A 623 17.34 23.91 21.90
C ARG A 623 17.71 25.24 22.60
N SER A 624 17.79 26.38 21.91
CA SER A 624 17.64 27.70 22.59
C SER A 624 17.52 28.94 21.69
N SER A 625 16.29 29.40 21.42
CA SER A 625 15.85 30.80 21.65
C SER A 625 14.39 31.04 21.20
N PRO A 626 13.59 31.87 21.91
CA PRO A 626 12.13 31.89 21.76
C PRO A 626 11.60 32.87 20.69
N SER A 627 12.12 32.82 19.46
CA SER A 627 11.70 33.71 18.36
C SER A 627 11.23 33.01 17.08
N SER A 628 11.52 31.72 16.90
CA SER A 628 11.19 30.92 15.69
C SER A 628 9.78 30.30 15.73
N VAL A 629 8.76 31.16 15.92
CA VAL A 629 7.33 30.80 16.10
C VAL A 629 6.78 29.82 15.04
N ASN A 630 7.31 29.86 13.81
CA ASN A 630 6.78 29.09 12.69
C ASN A 630 7.12 27.58 12.72
N LEU A 631 8.20 27.16 13.40
CA LEU A 631 8.60 25.74 13.43
C LEU A 631 8.09 24.99 14.67
N THR A 632 7.99 25.68 15.80
CA THR A 632 7.49 25.10 17.07
C THR A 632 5.98 24.90 17.07
N ALA A 633 5.20 25.87 16.58
CA ALA A 633 3.74 25.76 16.49
C ALA A 633 3.31 24.59 15.57
N ALA A 634 3.99 24.42 14.43
CA ALA A 634 3.74 23.31 13.52
C ALA A 634 4.16 21.93 14.08
N ALA A 635 5.09 21.90 15.05
CA ALA A 635 5.50 20.68 15.76
C ALA A 635 4.60 20.32 16.95
N ALA A 636 3.70 21.22 17.37
CA ALA A 636 2.60 20.93 18.30
C ALA A 636 1.34 20.42 17.58
N ALA A 637 1.17 20.77 16.30
CA ALA A 637 0.01 20.38 15.49
C ALA A 637 0.14 19.02 14.77
N LEU A 638 1.35 18.43 14.70
CA LEU A 638 1.54 17.05 14.23
C LEU A 638 2.23 16.19 15.30
N GLU A 639 1.42 15.27 15.84
CA GLU A 639 1.77 13.97 16.41
C GLU A 639 2.69 13.97 17.65
N ALA A 640 2.15 13.41 18.74
CA ALA A 640 2.96 12.91 19.85
C ALA A 640 3.88 11.81 19.31
N VAL A 641 5.15 12.16 19.06
CA VAL A 641 6.15 11.24 18.51
C VAL A 641 6.34 10.08 19.48
N ARG A 642 5.76 8.93 19.13
CA ARG A 642 5.95 7.65 19.82
C ARG A 642 7.44 7.35 19.81
N GLN A 643 8.07 7.43 20.97
CA GLN A 643 9.47 7.06 21.13
C GLN A 643 9.63 5.55 20.96
N VAL A 644 10.37 5.16 19.91
CA VAL A 644 10.62 3.76 19.54
C VAL A 644 11.97 3.32 20.10
N GLU A 645 12.03 2.07 20.55
CA GLU A 645 13.28 1.39 20.87
C GLU A 645 13.93 0.89 19.58
N ALA A 646 15.08 1.48 19.24
CA ALA A 646 15.71 1.31 17.93
C ALA A 646 16.47 -0.03 17.85
N LYS A 647 16.09 -0.90 16.92
CA LYS A 647 16.92 -2.07 16.57
C LYS A 647 18.16 -1.63 15.76
N TYR A 648 19.20 -2.46 15.77
CA TYR A 648 20.51 -2.15 15.17
C TYR A 648 20.46 -1.60 13.73
N PRO A 649 19.65 -2.13 12.78
CA PRO A 649 19.56 -1.58 11.43
C PRO A 649 19.15 -0.10 11.38
N ALA A 650 18.28 0.35 12.29
CA ALA A 650 17.84 1.76 12.36
C ALA A 650 18.94 2.69 12.92
N LEU A 651 19.81 2.16 13.79
CA LEU A 651 20.99 2.90 14.29
C LEU A 651 22.06 3.02 13.21
N LEU A 652 22.31 1.96 12.44
CA LEU A 652 23.21 1.98 11.29
C LEU A 652 22.71 2.95 10.20
N PHE A 653 21.42 2.90 9.86
CA PHE A 653 20.79 3.83 8.91
C PHE A 653 20.94 5.29 9.34
N LYS A 654 20.75 5.60 10.64
CA LYS A 654 20.98 6.93 11.21
C LYS A 654 22.45 7.36 11.05
N GLN A 655 23.41 6.46 11.27
CA GLN A 655 24.84 6.75 11.10
C GLN A 655 25.20 7.01 9.64
N GLN A 656 24.75 6.15 8.72
CA GLN A 656 24.94 6.32 7.27
C GLN A 656 24.31 7.65 6.80
N LEU A 657 23.06 7.94 7.18
CA LEU A 657 22.39 9.19 6.83
C LEU A 657 23.11 10.43 7.38
N THR A 658 23.75 10.33 8.56
CA THR A 658 24.61 11.42 9.09
C THR A 658 25.81 11.66 8.17
N ALA A 659 26.48 10.59 7.72
CA ALA A 659 27.59 10.70 6.76
C ALA A 659 27.13 11.26 5.39
N TYR A 660 25.91 10.93 4.93
CA TYR A 660 25.33 11.54 3.73
C TYR A 660 25.12 13.04 3.87
N VAL A 661 24.54 13.51 4.99
CA VAL A 661 24.36 14.94 5.25
C VAL A 661 25.71 15.66 5.31
N GLU A 662 26.72 15.06 5.95
CA GLU A 662 28.08 15.63 6.01
C GLU A 662 28.79 15.61 4.64
N LYS A 663 28.56 14.60 3.78
CA LYS A 663 29.05 14.56 2.38
C LYS A 663 28.41 15.65 1.52
N ILE A 664 27.07 15.76 1.51
CA ILE A 664 26.34 16.75 0.71
C ILE A 664 26.70 18.18 1.13
N TYR A 665 26.80 18.44 2.44
CA TYR A 665 27.30 19.70 2.98
C TYR A 665 28.74 20.00 2.51
N GLY A 666 29.59 18.97 2.46
CA GLY A 666 30.96 19.07 1.94
C GLY A 666 31.01 19.48 0.48
N ILE A 667 30.22 18.83 -0.39
CA ILE A 667 30.14 19.12 -1.83
C ILE A 667 29.75 20.58 -2.07
N ILE A 668 28.63 21.05 -1.51
CA ILE A 668 28.14 22.44 -1.71
C ILE A 668 29.21 23.46 -1.27
N ARG A 669 29.84 23.21 -0.11
CA ARG A 669 30.90 24.07 0.42
C ARG A 669 32.12 24.11 -0.49
N ASP A 670 32.54 22.97 -1.03
CA ASP A 670 33.78 22.88 -1.80
C ASP A 670 33.58 23.29 -3.27
N ASN A 671 32.37 23.14 -3.83
CA ASN A 671 31.94 23.80 -5.07
C ASN A 671 32.04 25.32 -4.95
N LEU A 672 31.49 25.91 -3.88
CA LEU A 672 31.59 27.34 -3.63
C LEU A 672 33.05 27.81 -3.47
N LYS A 673 33.92 27.02 -2.84
CA LYS A 673 35.37 27.32 -2.80
C LYS A 673 36.04 27.22 -4.18
N LYS A 674 35.64 26.27 -5.02
CA LYS A 674 36.14 26.08 -6.40
C LYS A 674 35.79 27.30 -7.27
N GLU A 675 34.54 27.79 -7.17
CA GLU A 675 34.11 29.05 -7.80
C GLU A 675 34.89 30.25 -7.26
N LEU A 676 34.81 30.52 -5.95
CA LEU A 676 35.42 31.69 -5.32
C LEU A 676 36.95 31.71 -5.45
N GLY A 677 37.62 30.56 -5.38
CA GLY A 677 39.07 30.45 -5.48
C GLY A 677 39.64 31.03 -6.79
N SER A 678 38.87 30.93 -7.89
CA SER A 678 39.22 31.54 -9.18
C SER A 678 39.14 33.07 -9.14
N LEU A 679 38.12 33.63 -8.48
CA LEU A 679 37.86 35.06 -8.38
C LEU A 679 38.80 35.75 -7.37
N LEU A 680 39.04 35.12 -6.21
CA LEU A 680 39.89 35.65 -5.14
C LEU A 680 41.33 35.91 -5.59
N ALA A 681 41.86 35.10 -6.51
CA ALA A 681 43.18 35.31 -7.10
C ALA A 681 43.29 36.63 -7.90
N LEU A 682 42.17 37.14 -8.43
CA LEU A 682 42.08 38.38 -9.21
C LEU A 682 41.80 39.62 -8.33
N CYS A 683 41.49 39.42 -7.03
CA CYS A 683 41.03 40.49 -6.13
C CYS A 683 42.15 41.21 -5.36
N ILE A 684 43.43 40.88 -5.59
CA ILE A 684 44.56 41.32 -4.76
C ILE A 684 45.42 42.41 -5.42
N GLN A 685 45.33 42.56 -6.75
CA GLN A 685 46.01 43.63 -7.48
C GLN A 685 44.98 44.62 -7.99
N ALA A 686 45.11 45.89 -7.61
CA ALA A 686 44.29 46.97 -8.14
C ALA A 686 44.48 47.05 -9.67
N PRO A 687 43.41 46.96 -10.49
CA PRO A 687 43.56 46.93 -11.93
C PRO A 687 44.27 48.18 -12.47
N ARG A 688 45.42 47.95 -13.12
CA ARG A 688 46.29 49.02 -13.62
C ARG A 688 45.63 49.71 -14.81
N THR A 689 45.01 50.86 -14.57
CA THR A 689 44.53 51.76 -15.63
C THR A 689 45.68 52.10 -16.58
N SER A 690 45.56 51.71 -17.84
CA SER A 690 46.59 51.93 -18.86
C SER A 690 46.80 53.44 -19.08
N LYS A 691 48.04 53.91 -18.89
CA LYS A 691 48.40 55.30 -19.21
C LYS A 691 48.38 55.49 -20.73
N GLY A 692 47.38 56.22 -21.24
CA GLY A 692 47.24 56.51 -22.66
C GLY A 692 46.45 57.79 -22.95
N SER A 693 47.12 58.76 -23.58
CA SER A 693 46.58 59.92 -24.31
C SER A 693 45.89 61.08 -23.54
N VAL A 694 46.61 62.21 -23.52
CA VAL A 694 46.19 63.59 -23.89
C VAL A 694 44.85 64.18 -23.39
N LEU A 695 45.00 65.29 -22.65
CA LEU A 695 44.13 66.48 -22.55
C LEU A 695 42.91 66.58 -23.51
N ARG A 696 41.68 66.49 -22.98
CA ARG A 696 40.59 67.47 -23.25
C ARG A 696 39.30 67.22 -22.48
N SER A 697 38.71 68.32 -21.97
CA SER A 697 37.30 68.53 -21.62
C SER A 697 36.60 67.58 -20.62
N GLY A 698 35.62 68.11 -19.89
CA GLY A 698 34.85 67.34 -18.90
C GLY A 698 33.41 67.00 -19.33
N ARG A 699 32.68 66.42 -18.36
CA ARG A 699 31.31 65.86 -18.39
C ARG A 699 31.25 64.33 -18.64
N SER A 700 30.26 63.72 -18.00
CA SER A 700 29.98 62.27 -17.91
C SER A 700 31.18 61.36 -17.55
N PHE A 701 31.40 61.15 -16.26
CA PHE A 701 32.00 59.89 -15.79
C PHE A 701 30.98 58.75 -16.02
N GLY A 702 31.15 58.01 -17.12
CA GLY A 702 30.45 56.74 -17.33
C GLY A 702 30.91 55.69 -16.32
N LYS A 703 30.00 54.77 -15.94
CA LYS A 703 30.31 53.63 -15.07
C LYS A 703 31.03 52.53 -15.86
N ASP A 704 32.36 52.61 -15.99
CA ASP A 704 33.19 51.50 -16.48
C ASP A 704 34.59 51.55 -15.86
N SER A 705 34.72 51.07 -14.61
CA SER A 705 35.98 50.99 -13.85
C SER A 705 35.83 49.97 -12.68
N PRO A 706 36.85 49.65 -11.83
CA PRO A 706 37.34 48.27 -11.71
C PRO A 706 36.62 47.37 -10.68
N THR A 707 35.30 47.51 -10.51
CA THR A 707 34.49 46.81 -9.48
C THR A 707 34.13 45.36 -9.79
N ASN A 708 34.39 44.88 -11.02
CA ASN A 708 33.81 43.64 -11.54
C ASN A 708 34.20 42.36 -10.78
N HIS A 709 35.40 42.26 -10.19
CA HIS A 709 35.85 41.02 -9.52
C HIS A 709 35.16 40.82 -8.15
N TRP A 710 35.00 41.89 -7.37
CA TRP A 710 34.31 41.82 -6.07
C TRP A 710 32.80 41.66 -6.23
N GLN A 711 32.21 42.31 -7.23
CA GLN A 711 30.80 42.08 -7.61
C GLN A 711 30.56 40.61 -8.01
N ALA A 712 31.45 39.99 -8.80
CA ALA A 712 31.32 38.58 -9.17
C ALA A 712 31.37 37.63 -7.95
N ILE A 713 32.18 37.93 -6.93
CA ILE A 713 32.19 37.20 -5.65
C ILE A 713 30.84 37.35 -4.95
N ILE A 714 30.30 38.57 -4.90
CA ILE A 714 29.01 38.87 -4.27
C ILE A 714 27.86 38.19 -5.01
N ASP A 715 27.91 38.11 -6.34
CA ASP A 715 26.91 37.43 -7.16
C ASP A 715 26.96 35.90 -6.99
N CYS A 716 28.15 35.32 -6.87
CA CYS A 716 28.33 33.91 -6.48
C CYS A 716 27.73 33.62 -5.09
N LEU A 717 28.05 34.45 -4.08
CA LEU A 717 27.49 34.33 -2.73
C LEU A 717 25.95 34.51 -2.71
N ASN A 718 25.42 35.46 -3.49
CA ASN A 718 23.98 35.70 -3.65
C ASN A 718 23.27 34.53 -4.35
N SER A 719 23.88 33.97 -5.40
CA SER A 719 23.36 32.83 -6.15
C SER A 719 23.15 31.65 -5.21
N LEU A 720 24.20 31.20 -4.51
CA LEU A 720 24.09 30.08 -3.58
C LEU A 720 23.14 30.40 -2.40
N LEU A 721 23.18 31.61 -1.84
CA LEU A 721 22.24 32.01 -0.79
C LEU A 721 20.78 31.93 -1.27
N SER A 722 20.51 32.27 -2.53
CA SER A 722 19.20 32.10 -3.16
C SER A 722 18.83 30.62 -3.28
N THR A 723 19.69 29.80 -3.89
CA THR A 723 19.48 28.35 -4.08
C THR A 723 19.20 27.62 -2.76
N LEU A 724 20.00 27.88 -1.72
CA LEU A 724 19.82 27.30 -0.39
C LEU A 724 18.49 27.72 0.27
N LYS A 725 18.03 28.96 0.03
CA LYS A 725 16.75 29.47 0.58
C LYS A 725 15.53 28.99 -0.22
N GLN A 726 15.64 28.86 -1.54
CA GLN A 726 14.61 28.26 -2.39
C GLN A 726 14.40 26.78 -2.05
N ASN A 727 15.48 26.06 -1.75
CA ASN A 727 15.45 24.67 -1.26
C ASN A 727 15.22 24.54 0.26
N PHE A 728 14.81 25.61 0.95
CA PHE A 728 14.47 25.61 2.38
C PHE A 728 15.53 24.96 3.30
N VAL A 729 16.82 25.08 2.97
CA VAL A 729 17.91 24.50 3.76
C VAL A 729 17.91 25.11 5.18
N PRO A 730 18.03 24.30 6.25
CA PRO A 730 18.04 24.80 7.62
C PRO A 730 19.05 25.95 7.83
N PRO A 731 18.64 27.13 8.34
CA PRO A 731 19.52 28.30 8.43
C PRO A 731 20.84 28.07 9.18
N VAL A 732 20.86 27.17 10.17
CA VAL A 732 22.07 26.77 10.91
C VAL A 732 23.14 26.15 9.98
N LEU A 733 22.73 25.40 8.95
CA LEU A 733 23.64 24.87 7.94
C LEU A 733 24.14 25.98 7.00
N ILE A 734 23.23 26.88 6.58
CA ILE A 734 23.57 28.04 5.72
C ILE A 734 24.61 28.93 6.41
N GLN A 735 24.39 29.28 7.68
CA GLN A 735 25.36 30.02 8.50
C GLN A 735 26.72 29.32 8.54
N LYS A 736 26.75 27.99 8.70
CA LYS A 736 28.03 27.24 8.79
C LYS A 736 28.76 27.15 7.45
N ILE A 737 28.04 27.07 6.32
CA ILE A 737 28.62 27.19 4.98
C ILE A 737 29.29 28.57 4.85
N PHE A 738 28.57 29.66 5.07
CA PHE A 738 29.14 31.01 4.89
C PHE A 738 30.25 31.34 5.91
N THR A 739 30.14 30.88 7.17
CA THR A 739 31.25 31.01 8.14
C THR A 739 32.52 30.31 7.63
N GLN A 740 32.43 29.05 7.19
CA GLN A 740 33.58 28.32 6.66
C GLN A 740 34.12 28.92 5.35
N THR A 741 33.25 29.53 4.55
CA THR A 741 33.62 30.21 3.31
C THR A 741 34.35 31.50 3.57
N PHE A 742 33.87 32.34 4.49
CA PHE A 742 34.55 33.59 4.85
C PHE A 742 35.89 33.34 5.55
N SER A 743 36.01 32.25 6.31
CA SER A 743 37.29 31.76 6.84
C SER A 743 38.26 31.33 5.72
N TYR A 744 37.77 30.67 4.67
CA TYR A 744 38.56 30.36 3.46
C TYR A 744 38.97 31.63 2.69
N VAL A 745 38.05 32.57 2.46
CA VAL A 745 38.32 33.87 1.83
C VAL A 745 39.42 34.63 2.60
N ASN A 746 39.31 34.68 3.94
CA ASN A 746 40.30 35.28 4.82
C ASN A 746 41.70 34.68 4.59
N VAL A 747 41.82 33.35 4.65
CA VAL A 747 43.11 32.65 4.48
C VAL A 747 43.67 32.84 3.07
N GLN A 748 42.83 32.72 2.03
CA GLN A 748 43.27 32.80 0.64
C GLN A 748 43.80 34.21 0.29
N LEU A 749 43.08 35.27 0.69
CA LEU A 749 43.49 36.65 0.47
C LEU A 749 44.72 37.00 1.31
N PHE A 750 44.74 36.64 2.60
CA PHE A 750 45.84 36.95 3.51
C PHE A 750 47.15 36.28 3.08
N ASN A 751 47.11 34.99 2.72
CA ASN A 751 48.29 34.28 2.22
C ASN A 751 48.78 34.88 0.90
N SER A 752 47.87 35.16 -0.04
CA SER A 752 48.25 35.66 -1.38
C SER A 752 48.67 37.15 -1.36
N LEU A 753 48.31 37.91 -0.32
CA LEU A 753 48.88 39.21 0.00
C LEU A 753 50.33 39.06 0.52
N LEU A 754 50.55 38.23 1.55
CA LEU A 754 51.86 38.05 2.18
C LEU A 754 52.91 37.39 1.27
N LEU A 755 52.51 36.41 0.46
CA LEU A 755 53.41 35.67 -0.44
C LEU A 755 53.87 36.51 -1.64
N ARG A 756 53.23 37.65 -1.94
CA ARG A 756 53.55 38.52 -3.07
C ARG A 756 53.95 39.91 -2.58
N ARG A 757 55.26 40.14 -2.39
CA ARG A 757 55.83 41.44 -1.97
C ARG A 757 55.34 42.62 -2.84
N GLU A 758 55.11 42.38 -4.13
CA GLU A 758 54.54 43.33 -5.09
C GLU A 758 53.07 43.72 -4.84
N CYS A 759 52.33 42.93 -4.06
CA CYS A 759 50.94 43.19 -3.69
C CYS A 759 50.83 44.09 -2.45
N CYS A 760 51.84 44.12 -1.57
CA CYS A 760 51.87 44.94 -0.36
C CYS A 760 52.12 46.43 -0.67
N THR A 761 51.09 47.11 -1.19
CA THR A 761 51.10 48.57 -1.47
C THR A 761 49.79 49.20 -1.02
N PHE A 762 49.82 50.46 -0.59
CA PHE A 762 48.64 51.24 -0.20
C PHE A 762 47.51 51.19 -1.24
N SER A 763 47.84 51.28 -2.53
CA SER A 763 46.84 51.20 -3.61
C SER A 763 46.14 49.84 -3.72
N ASN A 764 46.83 48.74 -3.40
CA ASN A 764 46.19 47.42 -3.33
C ASN A 764 45.46 47.24 -1.99
N GLY A 765 46.00 47.80 -0.90
CA GLY A 765 45.33 47.89 0.40
C GLY A 765 43.95 48.50 0.26
N GLU A 766 43.85 49.75 -0.20
CA GLU A 766 42.58 50.44 -0.43
C GLU A 766 41.64 49.69 -1.39
N TYR A 767 42.17 49.03 -2.43
CA TYR A 767 41.34 48.21 -3.34
C TYR A 767 40.74 46.98 -2.65
N VAL A 768 41.52 46.23 -1.86
CA VAL A 768 41.01 45.09 -1.08
C VAL A 768 40.07 45.58 0.05
N LYS A 769 40.36 46.74 0.64
CA LYS A 769 39.55 47.39 1.69
C LYS A 769 38.16 47.75 1.19
N ALA A 770 38.05 48.29 -0.03
CA ALA A 770 36.78 48.58 -0.67
C ALA A 770 35.96 47.30 -0.87
N GLY A 771 36.55 46.25 -1.45
CA GLY A 771 35.88 44.95 -1.63
C GLY A 771 35.48 44.25 -0.32
N LEU A 772 36.28 44.38 0.73
CA LEU A 772 35.92 43.92 2.08
C LEU A 772 34.72 44.69 2.65
N ALA A 773 34.58 45.98 2.37
CA ALA A 773 33.41 46.77 2.78
C ALA A 773 32.14 46.37 1.99
N GLU A 774 32.27 45.96 0.73
CA GLU A 774 31.16 45.36 -0.03
C GLU A 774 30.74 44.00 0.56
N LEU A 775 31.69 43.18 1.05
CA LEU A 775 31.38 41.95 1.81
C LEU A 775 30.77 42.21 3.19
N GLU A 776 31.17 43.28 3.90
CA GLU A 776 30.51 43.72 5.15
C GLU A 776 29.04 44.08 4.88
N LEU A 777 28.81 44.87 3.83
CA LEU A 777 27.47 45.24 3.38
C LEU A 777 26.65 44.01 2.97
N TRP A 778 27.24 43.02 2.29
CA TRP A 778 26.58 41.76 1.96
C TRP A 778 26.15 40.99 3.22
N CYS A 779 27.02 40.86 4.23
CA CYS A 779 26.66 40.24 5.51
C CYS A 779 25.47 40.95 6.19
N CYS A 780 25.42 42.28 6.15
CA CYS A 780 24.28 43.05 6.67
C CYS A 780 22.99 42.80 5.86
N GLN A 781 23.07 42.69 4.53
CA GLN A 781 21.91 42.47 3.65
C GLN A 781 21.38 41.02 3.70
N ALA A 782 22.26 40.03 3.83
CA ALA A 782 21.92 38.61 3.91
C ALA A 782 21.09 38.25 5.16
N LYS A 783 21.08 39.13 6.16
CA LYS A 783 20.56 38.98 7.53
C LYS A 783 21.40 38.05 8.42
N GLU A 784 21.43 38.39 9.70
CA GLU A 784 22.03 37.62 10.80
C GLU A 784 21.58 36.15 10.82
N GLU A 785 20.33 35.87 10.44
CA GLU A 785 19.76 34.52 10.30
C GLU A 785 20.56 33.60 9.33
N TYR A 786 21.22 34.16 8.32
CA TYR A 786 21.96 33.40 7.30
C TYR A 786 23.47 33.70 7.27
N ALA A 787 23.88 34.93 7.59
CA ALA A 787 25.30 35.31 7.66
C ALA A 787 25.97 34.89 8.98
N GLY A 788 25.24 34.91 10.10
CA GLY A 788 25.81 34.65 11.43
C GLY A 788 27.07 35.48 11.72
N SER A 789 28.11 34.83 12.25
CA SER A 789 29.42 35.43 12.55
C SER A 789 30.42 35.38 11.38
N ALA A 790 29.97 35.23 10.13
CA ALA A 790 30.88 35.09 8.99
C ALA A 790 31.82 36.30 8.79
N TRP A 791 31.39 37.50 9.18
CA TRP A 791 32.20 38.73 9.10
C TRP A 791 33.42 38.74 10.05
N ASP A 792 33.34 38.00 11.17
CA ASP A 792 34.42 37.90 12.17
C ASP A 792 35.58 37.01 11.70
N GLU A 793 35.31 36.11 10.75
CA GLU A 793 36.33 35.23 10.15
C GLU A 793 37.31 36.01 9.26
N LEU A 794 36.90 37.15 8.68
CA LEU A 794 37.74 38.03 7.85
C LEU A 794 38.73 38.90 8.64
N LYS A 795 38.89 38.68 9.95
CA LYS A 795 39.72 39.50 10.84
C LYS A 795 41.18 39.67 10.39
N HIS A 796 41.81 38.64 9.81
CA HIS A 796 43.25 38.69 9.51
C HIS A 796 43.53 39.48 8.22
N ILE A 797 42.72 39.29 7.16
CA ILE A 797 42.84 40.14 5.97
C ILE A 797 42.43 41.58 6.28
N ARG A 798 41.39 41.82 7.10
CA ARG A 798 41.00 43.17 7.58
C ARG A 798 42.13 43.86 8.36
N GLN A 799 42.86 43.13 9.22
CA GLN A 799 44.01 43.65 9.95
C GLN A 799 45.20 43.96 9.02
N ALA A 800 45.55 43.07 8.09
CA ALA A 800 46.64 43.30 7.14
C ALA A 800 46.36 44.49 6.21
N VAL A 801 45.12 44.62 5.73
CA VAL A 801 44.66 45.71 4.87
C VAL A 801 44.47 47.04 5.63
N GLY A 802 44.26 46.99 6.95
CA GLY A 802 44.29 48.17 7.83
C GLY A 802 45.70 48.65 8.20
N PHE A 803 46.74 47.92 7.79
CA PHE A 803 48.16 48.26 8.01
C PHE A 803 48.87 48.76 6.73
N LEU A 804 48.34 48.43 5.55
CA LEU A 804 48.85 48.85 4.23
C LEU A 804 48.35 50.24 3.81
#